data_AF-A0A8H5RA53-F1
#
_entry.id   AF-A0A8H5RA53-F1
#
_cell.length_a   1.000
_cell.length_b   1.000
_cell.length_c   1.000
_cell.angle_alpha   90.00
_cell.angle_beta   90.00
_cell.angle_gamma   90.00
#
_symmetry.space_group_name_H-M   'P 1'
#
loop_
_entity.id
_entity.type
_entity.pdbx_description
1 polymer ?
#
loop_
_entity_poly.entity_id
_entity_poly.type
_entity_poly.pdbx_seq_one_letter_code
_entity_poly.pdbx_strand_id
1 'polypeptide(L)'
;MEDSTEHHDILVIGAGLSGINTAHVLNERLPHRSYTILEAQSVIGGTWRFFRYPGFRSDSFMTAFGLSWYPWKHNHKMAQAGEIVDYLEEAVDAAGLRDKIRFRHKMLACEWRTDEQNWKIEVDADGQRKTFIANFVITCVGYYAYDKAFPTTIPGLKGFGGQVVHPQWWPEDLDYSGKRVIVIGSGATAITIVPSLAEKAGMVTMLQRSPSFVISRPTTSSLDSCLKSLLPFSLAYWLLYWKDVLSEVFSTQFLLNFPALGRKVLMGEMRKALPKDIDVNVHFNPRYNPFQQRLCMCPDEDFFKALHQDNCEIVTDTIETVTKDGILLKSGRKLEADIIVTATGLYFQLFGGIAPLVDGQPIQVGSHYAWRGCMVDSVPNMGFVMGYVTTSWTPGADIMAKTLISVIKEMEKTGSTSVMPVLDEKERSKPQKLPVSATSSYFVKAAERMPKVTDEGPWQIETGPLVRIGPNEVLSTDPVVLRNMSAARSAYSKGDFYSSGRIVPGVDNVVSERDEAKHKFMRAKMAPGYSYKENQGFGFEAGIDRQLLKFISLIDRKYLSTTSESRPLDLAEKTQFFALDVIGDVSFGEPFGYLTKDEDLFQYNEINASSLPVMNMVSVYTWLGRVVHRWPLSLLLPREEDHVGFGRLMGFARHFVRKRLAEGIATRKDMMQIHISNGMNEEELIQQAFISIIAGSNTTAHALRMTILSLITNPNAYRSLVAEIRKATSSVSNPISWARTQTLPYLQAVVREGLRMWPPVAGLGFKQVPPEGDTINGFFVPGGTQVGQGFYAVGRSRLVWGNDADVFRPERWLLADEDRLRDMIAAFDTHFGHGKYSCLGKSIALMEIHKAVFELFKRYDFSVLNVERPIKTQTSVFLFASDFWVTITRRDDEEK
;
A
#
# COMPACT_ATOMS: atom_id res chain seq x y z
N MET A 1 54.01 -24.44 -1.66
CA MET A 1 52.71 -25.12 -1.52
C MET A 1 51.75 -24.31 -2.35
N GLU A 2 51.28 -24.86 -3.47
CA GLU A 2 50.36 -24.18 -4.38
C GLU A 2 49.09 -23.77 -3.63
N ASP A 3 48.73 -22.49 -3.69
CA ASP A 3 47.43 -21.99 -3.23
C ASP A 3 46.35 -22.64 -4.09
N SER A 4 45.71 -23.69 -3.57
CA SER A 4 44.63 -24.40 -4.26
C SER A 4 43.46 -23.44 -4.46
N THR A 5 43.24 -23.01 -5.70
CA THR A 5 42.08 -22.20 -6.07
C THR A 5 40.84 -23.10 -6.15
N GLU A 6 39.80 -22.79 -5.38
CA GLU A 6 38.54 -23.53 -5.42
C GLU A 6 37.51 -22.85 -6.33
N HIS A 7 36.84 -23.62 -7.18
CA HIS A 7 35.80 -23.12 -8.09
C HIS A 7 34.42 -23.59 -7.63
N HIS A 8 33.45 -22.67 -7.60
CA HIS A 8 32.05 -22.94 -7.28
C HIS A 8 31.12 -22.20 -8.25
N ASP A 9 29.93 -22.73 -8.52
CA ASP A 9 28.95 -21.95 -9.30
C ASP A 9 28.50 -20.72 -8.52
N ILE A 10 28.24 -20.91 -7.22
CA ILE A 10 27.70 -19.87 -6.34
C ILE A 10 28.50 -19.83 -5.03
N LEU A 11 28.87 -18.64 -4.59
CA LEU A 11 29.46 -18.44 -3.26
C LEU A 11 28.52 -17.63 -2.38
N VAL A 12 28.20 -18.16 -1.21
CA VAL A 12 27.40 -17.44 -0.18
C VAL A 12 28.35 -16.92 0.89
N ILE A 13 28.29 -15.64 1.22
CA ILE A 13 29.15 -15.06 2.26
C ILE A 13 28.33 -14.80 3.53
N GLY A 14 28.65 -15.51 4.62
CA GLY A 14 28.01 -15.44 5.93
C GLY A 14 27.03 -16.58 6.20
N ALA A 15 27.19 -17.23 7.36
CA ALA A 15 26.34 -18.31 7.87
C ALA A 15 25.43 -17.81 9.02
N GLY A 16 24.91 -16.59 8.88
CA GLY A 16 23.78 -16.12 9.69
C GLY A 16 22.44 -16.64 9.15
N LEU A 17 21.34 -16.22 9.79
CA LEU A 17 19.98 -16.64 9.41
C LEU A 17 19.67 -16.44 7.90
N SER A 18 20.12 -15.32 7.30
CA SER A 18 19.98 -15.07 5.86
C SER A 18 20.76 -16.05 4.99
N GLY A 19 21.99 -16.41 5.38
CA GLY A 19 22.85 -17.33 4.64
C GLY A 19 22.31 -18.75 4.67
N ILE A 20 21.88 -19.21 5.85
CA ILE A 20 21.25 -20.53 6.02
C ILE A 20 19.96 -20.62 5.23
N ASN A 21 19.10 -19.59 5.27
CA ASN A 21 17.89 -19.56 4.43
C ASN A 21 18.23 -19.60 2.93
N THR A 22 19.21 -18.79 2.49
CA THR A 22 19.63 -18.75 1.09
C THR A 22 20.10 -20.12 0.60
N ALA A 23 20.91 -20.82 1.40
CA ALA A 23 21.39 -22.16 1.09
C ALA A 23 20.26 -23.20 1.00
N HIS A 24 19.27 -23.12 1.88
CA HIS A 24 18.06 -23.95 1.76
C HIS A 24 17.30 -23.70 0.46
N VAL A 25 17.09 -22.43 0.08
CA VAL A 25 16.41 -22.09 -1.18
C VAL A 25 17.25 -22.52 -2.40
N LEU A 26 18.59 -22.47 -2.32
CA LEU A 26 19.47 -23.03 -3.35
C LEU A 26 19.28 -24.54 -3.52
N ASN A 27 19.28 -25.31 -2.42
CA ASN A 27 19.01 -26.76 -2.46
C ASN A 27 17.63 -27.07 -3.05
N GLU A 28 16.61 -26.30 -2.70
CA GLU A 28 15.24 -26.50 -3.20
C GLU A 28 15.13 -26.19 -4.71
N ARG A 29 15.78 -25.12 -5.17
CA ARG A 29 15.48 -24.52 -6.48
C ARG A 29 16.56 -24.70 -7.54
N LEU A 30 17.80 -24.94 -7.13
CA LEU A 30 18.98 -25.13 -7.98
C LEU A 30 19.85 -26.29 -7.46
N PRO A 31 19.29 -27.50 -7.25
CA PRO A 31 20.01 -28.62 -6.63
C PRO A 31 21.24 -29.10 -7.43
N HIS A 32 21.30 -28.78 -8.73
CA HIS A 32 22.41 -29.12 -9.62
C HIS A 32 23.60 -28.16 -9.53
N ARG A 33 23.46 -26.99 -8.90
CA ARG A 33 24.52 -26.00 -8.78
C ARG A 33 25.40 -26.24 -7.57
N SER A 34 26.71 -26.20 -7.78
CA SER A 34 27.69 -26.25 -6.72
C SER A 34 27.72 -24.92 -5.94
N TYR A 35 27.69 -24.99 -4.62
CA TYR A 35 27.89 -23.81 -3.79
C TYR A 35 28.58 -24.13 -2.47
N THR A 36 29.18 -23.10 -1.90
CA THR A 36 29.79 -23.10 -0.56
C THR A 36 29.42 -21.83 0.18
N ILE A 37 29.30 -21.92 1.50
CA ILE A 37 29.10 -20.80 2.41
C ILE A 37 30.43 -20.50 3.12
N LEU A 38 30.92 -19.27 3.04
CA LEU A 38 32.09 -18.81 3.80
C LEU A 38 31.65 -18.04 5.04
N GLU A 39 32.05 -18.50 6.22
CA GLU A 39 31.76 -17.84 7.50
C GLU A 39 33.07 -17.43 8.17
N ALA A 40 33.16 -16.14 8.53
CA ALA A 40 34.37 -15.59 9.16
C ALA A 40 34.57 -16.13 10.58
N GLN A 41 33.50 -16.45 11.30
CA GLN A 41 33.56 -17.02 12.63
C GLN A 41 33.79 -18.54 12.61
N SER A 42 34.16 -19.09 13.77
CA SER A 42 34.34 -20.53 13.94
C SER A 42 33.03 -21.30 14.17
N VAL A 43 31.89 -20.61 14.17
CA VAL A 43 30.57 -21.12 14.57
C VAL A 43 29.46 -20.40 13.79
N ILE A 44 28.26 -20.99 13.77
CA ILE A 44 27.07 -20.41 13.13
C ILE A 44 26.45 -19.33 14.04
N GLY A 45 25.66 -18.43 13.44
CA GLY A 45 24.75 -17.56 14.19
C GLY A 45 24.81 -16.09 13.80
N GLY A 46 25.90 -15.64 13.16
CA GLY A 46 26.08 -14.25 12.76
C GLY A 46 25.87 -13.29 13.93
N THR A 47 24.88 -12.40 13.81
CA THR A 47 24.42 -11.45 14.84
C THR A 47 24.27 -12.11 16.23
N TRP A 48 23.66 -13.30 16.27
CA TRP A 48 23.28 -14.01 17.50
C TRP A 48 24.47 -14.58 18.26
N ARG A 49 25.62 -14.72 17.58
CA ARG A 49 26.88 -15.11 18.22
C ARG A 49 27.78 -13.92 18.52
N PHE A 50 27.67 -12.87 17.71
CA PHE A 50 28.55 -11.73 17.76
C PHE A 50 28.31 -10.86 19.01
N PHE A 51 27.07 -10.46 19.27
CA PHE A 51 26.75 -9.67 20.48
C PHE A 51 26.66 -10.57 21.71
N ARG A 52 27.33 -10.14 22.78
CA ARG A 52 27.43 -10.91 24.05
C ARG A 52 27.02 -10.12 25.29
N TYR A 53 26.44 -8.94 25.12
CA TYR A 53 25.93 -8.16 26.24
C TYR A 53 24.73 -8.88 26.89
N PRO A 54 24.50 -8.68 28.20
CA PRO A 54 23.47 -9.41 28.93
C PRO A 54 22.06 -9.07 28.41
N GLY A 55 21.20 -10.09 28.38
CA GLY A 55 19.81 -9.97 27.92
C GLY A 55 19.61 -10.00 26.40
N PHE A 56 20.67 -10.17 25.61
CA PHE A 56 20.59 -10.14 24.15
C PHE A 56 19.62 -11.20 23.57
N ARG A 57 18.66 -10.72 22.77
CA ARG A 57 17.47 -11.47 22.33
C ARG A 57 16.86 -10.89 21.07
N SER A 58 15.91 -11.61 20.48
CA SER A 58 15.06 -11.12 19.40
C SER A 58 13.91 -10.26 19.91
N ASP A 59 13.69 -9.13 19.21
CA ASP A 59 12.53 -8.25 19.36
C ASP A 59 11.33 -8.68 18.50
N SER A 60 11.52 -9.69 17.65
CA SER A 60 10.51 -10.24 16.74
C SER A 60 10.07 -11.62 17.20
N PHE A 61 8.80 -11.93 17.00
CA PHE A 61 8.29 -13.27 17.27
C PHE A 61 8.92 -14.29 16.32
N MET A 62 9.51 -15.35 16.86
CA MET A 62 10.15 -16.46 16.14
C MET A 62 9.21 -17.19 15.18
N THR A 63 7.89 -17.05 15.34
CA THR A 63 6.90 -17.53 14.38
C THR A 63 7.07 -16.87 13.00
N ALA A 64 7.33 -15.56 12.96
CA ALA A 64 7.57 -14.82 11.72
C ALA A 64 9.07 -14.59 11.43
N PHE A 65 9.88 -14.45 12.48
CA PHE A 65 11.34 -14.24 12.38
C PHE A 65 12.12 -15.53 12.14
N GLY A 66 11.60 -16.69 12.52
CA GLY A 66 12.24 -17.98 12.23
C GLY A 66 12.26 -18.29 10.73
N LEU A 67 12.98 -19.35 10.37
CA LEU A 67 13.00 -19.93 9.03
C LEU A 67 11.64 -20.57 8.75
N SER A 68 10.97 -20.16 7.67
CA SER A 68 9.63 -20.67 7.35
C SER A 68 9.59 -22.18 7.10
N TRP A 69 10.71 -22.75 6.65
CA TRP A 69 10.89 -24.18 6.36
C TRP A 69 11.36 -24.99 7.58
N TYR A 70 11.77 -24.33 8.68
CA TYR A 70 12.11 -25.00 9.94
C TYR A 70 11.38 -24.30 11.10
N PRO A 71 10.11 -24.66 11.36
CA PRO A 71 9.28 -23.97 12.34
C PRO A 71 9.87 -23.90 13.75
N TRP A 72 9.71 -22.75 14.42
CA TRP A 72 10.09 -22.58 15.82
C TRP A 72 9.23 -23.45 16.74
N LYS A 73 9.88 -24.35 17.50
CA LYS A 73 9.20 -25.38 18.30
C LYS A 73 8.83 -24.94 19.72
N HIS A 74 9.50 -23.93 20.28
CA HIS A 74 9.27 -23.53 21.67
C HIS A 74 7.95 -22.77 21.86
N ASN A 75 7.47 -22.73 23.10
CA ASN A 75 6.22 -22.06 23.45
C ASN A 75 6.34 -20.55 23.51
N HIS A 76 7.47 -20.03 24.01
CA HIS A 76 7.78 -18.61 23.97
C HIS A 76 8.17 -18.18 22.56
N LYS A 77 7.82 -16.93 22.22
CA LYS A 77 8.01 -16.38 20.88
C LYS A 77 9.21 -15.46 20.74
N MET A 78 9.73 -14.87 21.82
CA MET A 78 10.93 -14.05 21.75
C MET A 78 12.08 -14.85 22.32
N ALA A 79 13.02 -15.24 21.45
CA ALA A 79 14.12 -16.12 21.81
C ALA A 79 15.37 -15.33 22.22
N GLN A 80 16.12 -15.87 23.17
CA GLN A 80 17.45 -15.37 23.50
C GLN A 80 18.46 -15.78 22.43
N ALA A 81 19.59 -15.08 22.39
CA ALA A 81 20.63 -15.31 21.40
C ALA A 81 21.12 -16.77 21.35
N GLY A 82 21.32 -17.41 22.51
CA GLY A 82 21.72 -18.83 22.59
C GLY A 82 20.70 -19.77 21.94
N GLU A 83 19.42 -19.59 22.24
CA GLU A 83 18.36 -20.43 21.67
C GLU A 83 18.22 -20.25 20.15
N ILE A 84 18.50 -19.05 19.64
CA ILE A 84 18.50 -18.80 18.18
C ILE A 84 19.70 -19.48 17.52
N VAL A 85 20.86 -19.52 18.18
CA VAL A 85 22.02 -20.27 17.70
C VAL A 85 21.71 -21.76 17.67
N ASP A 86 21.20 -22.33 18.76
CA ASP A 86 20.83 -23.76 18.82
C ASP A 86 19.81 -24.13 17.74
N TYR A 87 18.80 -23.28 17.54
CA TYR A 87 17.82 -23.43 16.47
C TYR A 87 18.43 -23.40 15.07
N LEU A 88 19.42 -22.54 14.82
CA LEU A 88 20.13 -22.49 13.55
C LEU A 88 21.02 -23.71 13.32
N GLU A 89 21.69 -24.19 14.36
CA GLU A 89 22.48 -25.42 14.35
C GLU A 89 21.59 -26.62 13.98
N GLU A 90 20.43 -26.77 14.66
CA GLU A 90 19.45 -27.80 14.33
C GLU A 90 18.93 -27.69 12.88
N ALA A 91 18.61 -26.46 12.44
CA ALA A 91 18.10 -26.23 11.08
C ALA A 91 19.13 -26.60 10.01
N VAL A 92 20.41 -26.32 10.26
CA VAL A 92 21.53 -26.65 9.38
C VAL A 92 21.71 -28.16 9.27
N ASP A 93 21.63 -28.87 10.39
CA ASP A 93 21.75 -30.33 10.40
C ASP A 93 20.54 -30.99 9.73
N ALA A 94 19.33 -30.51 10.03
CA ALA A 94 18.08 -31.00 9.41
C ALA A 94 18.05 -30.78 7.88
N ALA A 95 18.68 -29.71 7.39
CA ALA A 95 18.77 -29.41 5.96
C ALA A 95 20.01 -29.98 5.28
N GLY A 96 20.90 -30.68 6.01
CA GLY A 96 22.14 -31.23 5.47
C GLY A 96 23.13 -30.17 4.96
N LEU A 97 23.13 -28.98 5.58
CA LEU A 97 23.93 -27.83 5.14
C LEU A 97 25.32 -27.76 5.76
N ARG A 98 25.59 -28.56 6.81
CA ARG A 98 26.83 -28.51 7.60
C ARG A 98 28.09 -28.54 6.75
N ASP A 99 28.17 -29.50 5.82
CA ASP A 99 29.36 -29.72 4.98
C ASP A 99 29.54 -28.65 3.89
N LYS A 100 28.53 -27.81 3.66
CA LYS A 100 28.58 -26.66 2.75
C LYS A 100 29.17 -25.42 3.39
N ILE A 101 29.38 -25.42 4.72
CA ILE A 101 29.90 -24.25 5.45
C ILE A 101 31.41 -24.41 5.65
N ARG A 102 32.16 -23.36 5.34
CA ARG A 102 33.57 -23.19 5.64
C ARG A 102 33.71 -22.12 6.71
N PHE A 103 33.92 -22.55 7.95
CA PHE A 103 34.16 -21.67 9.08
C PHE A 103 35.57 -21.08 9.05
N ARG A 104 35.78 -19.96 9.73
CA ARG A 104 37.06 -19.24 9.79
C ARG A 104 37.59 -18.80 8.42
N HIS A 105 36.69 -18.57 7.47
CA HIS A 105 36.98 -18.08 6.13
C HIS A 105 36.42 -16.66 5.99
N LYS A 106 37.26 -15.67 6.28
CA LYS A 106 36.89 -14.25 6.20
C LYS A 106 37.24 -13.69 4.83
N MET A 107 36.25 -13.23 4.09
CA MET A 107 36.47 -12.49 2.84
C MET A 107 37.29 -11.21 3.11
N LEU A 108 38.31 -10.98 2.28
CA LEU A 108 39.19 -9.80 2.33
C LEU A 108 38.96 -8.88 1.14
N ALA A 109 38.74 -9.45 -0.05
CA ALA A 109 38.52 -8.72 -1.30
C ALA A 109 37.68 -9.56 -2.26
N CYS A 110 36.99 -8.87 -3.17
CA CYS A 110 36.27 -9.49 -4.28
C CYS A 110 36.45 -8.67 -5.56
N GLU A 111 36.80 -9.35 -6.65
CA GLU A 111 37.05 -8.76 -7.97
C GLU A 111 36.28 -9.53 -9.04
N TRP A 112 35.44 -8.84 -9.80
CA TRP A 112 34.87 -9.37 -11.03
C TRP A 112 35.86 -9.18 -12.16
N ARG A 113 36.01 -10.23 -12.97
CA ARG A 113 36.85 -10.25 -14.16
C ARG A 113 35.99 -10.47 -15.39
N THR A 114 35.87 -9.45 -16.22
CA THR A 114 34.99 -9.46 -17.39
C THR A 114 35.49 -10.41 -18.48
N ASP A 115 36.80 -10.60 -18.61
CA ASP A 115 37.39 -11.58 -19.53
C ASP A 115 37.15 -13.02 -19.08
N GLU A 116 37.18 -13.28 -17.77
CA GLU A 116 36.96 -14.62 -17.19
C GLU A 116 35.49 -14.91 -16.82
N GLN A 117 34.62 -13.89 -16.85
CA GLN A 117 33.19 -13.97 -16.51
C GLN A 117 32.91 -14.56 -15.13
N ASN A 118 33.76 -14.26 -14.13
CA ASN A 118 33.62 -14.77 -12.78
C ASN A 118 34.14 -13.77 -11.72
N TRP A 119 33.81 -14.06 -10.46
CA TRP A 119 34.33 -13.40 -9.29
C TRP A 119 35.54 -14.14 -8.72
N LYS A 120 36.66 -13.44 -8.56
CA LYS A 120 37.78 -13.85 -7.71
C LYS A 120 37.60 -13.29 -6.30
N ILE A 121 37.58 -14.18 -5.32
CA ILE A 121 37.37 -13.86 -3.90
C ILE A 121 38.62 -14.25 -3.12
N GLU A 122 39.25 -13.26 -2.49
CA GLU A 122 40.37 -13.49 -1.58
C GLU A 122 39.85 -13.65 -0.15
N VAL A 123 40.32 -14.70 0.51
CA VAL A 123 39.83 -15.13 1.82
C VAL A 123 41.01 -15.32 2.76
N ASP A 124 40.88 -14.83 3.98
CA ASP A 124 41.72 -15.24 5.11
C ASP A 124 41.12 -16.48 5.75
N ALA A 125 41.84 -17.60 5.64
CA ALA A 125 41.53 -18.88 6.25
C ALA A 125 42.56 -19.19 7.34
N ASP A 126 42.25 -18.83 8.59
CA ASP A 126 43.15 -19.01 9.74
C ASP A 126 44.57 -18.41 9.53
N GLY A 127 44.66 -17.21 8.95
CA GLY A 127 45.93 -16.52 8.66
C GLY A 127 46.57 -16.88 7.32
N GLN A 128 45.99 -17.84 6.59
CA GLN A 128 46.43 -18.20 5.24
C GLN A 128 45.52 -17.56 4.19
N ARG A 129 46.10 -16.90 3.20
CA ARG A 129 45.32 -16.41 2.06
C ARG A 129 44.90 -17.59 1.19
N LYS A 130 43.63 -17.64 0.82
CA LYS A 130 43.08 -18.58 -0.16
C LYS A 130 42.29 -17.82 -1.21
N THR A 131 42.20 -18.40 -2.40
CA THR A 131 41.43 -17.86 -3.52
C THR A 131 40.26 -18.77 -3.85
N PHE A 132 39.08 -18.17 -3.96
CA PHE A 132 37.86 -18.82 -4.45
C PHE A 132 37.41 -18.13 -5.74
N ILE A 133 36.98 -18.91 -6.72
CA ILE A 133 36.37 -18.43 -7.95
C ILE A 133 34.90 -18.81 -7.96
N ALA A 134 34.02 -17.86 -8.28
CA ALA A 134 32.59 -18.08 -8.33
C ALA A 134 31.91 -17.39 -9.51
N ASN A 135 30.96 -18.08 -10.16
CA ASN A 135 30.19 -17.46 -11.25
C ASN A 135 29.19 -16.42 -10.71
N PHE A 136 28.65 -16.65 -9.51
CA PHE A 136 27.73 -15.73 -8.83
C PHE A 136 28.04 -15.64 -7.33
N VAL A 137 27.92 -14.45 -6.74
CA VAL A 137 28.16 -14.23 -5.30
C VAL A 137 26.91 -13.69 -4.62
N ILE A 138 26.51 -14.30 -3.51
CA ILE A 138 25.39 -13.83 -2.67
C ILE A 138 25.90 -13.48 -1.29
N THR A 139 25.84 -12.20 -0.94
CA THR A 139 26.32 -11.73 0.36
C THR A 139 25.20 -11.69 1.41
N CYS A 140 25.42 -12.38 2.51
CA CYS A 140 24.50 -12.56 3.64
C CYS A 140 25.12 -12.09 4.97
N VAL A 141 26.02 -11.11 4.90
CA VAL A 141 26.88 -10.63 5.99
C VAL A 141 26.21 -9.63 6.95
N GLY A 142 24.93 -9.32 6.74
CA GLY A 142 24.22 -8.29 7.50
C GLY A 142 24.60 -6.86 7.07
N TYR A 143 24.19 -5.88 7.86
CA TYR A 143 24.26 -4.46 7.49
C TYR A 143 25.11 -3.59 8.43
N TYR A 144 25.90 -4.18 9.31
CA TYR A 144 26.72 -3.44 10.28
C TYR A 144 28.13 -4.01 10.41
N ALA A 145 29.07 -3.15 10.80
CA ALA A 145 30.46 -3.53 11.01
C ALA A 145 30.65 -4.25 12.34
N TYR A 146 31.48 -5.29 12.34
CA TYR A 146 31.85 -6.03 13.54
C TYR A 146 33.09 -5.40 14.22
N ASP A 147 33.95 -4.77 13.44
CA ASP A 147 35.19 -4.11 13.88
C ASP A 147 35.01 -2.61 14.20
N LYS A 148 33.84 -2.03 13.91
CA LYS A 148 33.55 -0.60 14.13
C LYS A 148 32.18 -0.39 14.74
N ALA A 149 32.10 0.53 15.71
CA ALA A 149 30.86 1.02 16.29
C ALA A 149 30.47 2.39 15.69
N PHE A 150 29.26 2.86 15.98
CA PHE A 150 28.84 4.19 15.55
C PHE A 150 29.72 5.27 16.22
N PRO A 151 30.37 6.16 15.43
CA PRO A 151 31.28 7.15 16.00
C PRO A 151 30.48 8.21 16.76
N THR A 152 30.57 8.13 18.10
CA THR A 152 29.92 9.05 19.04
C THR A 152 30.96 9.74 19.91
N THR A 153 30.99 11.07 19.87
CA THR A 153 31.83 11.87 20.75
C THR A 153 31.10 12.12 22.07
N ILE A 154 31.67 11.64 23.18
CA ILE A 154 31.18 11.90 24.54
C ILE A 154 32.26 12.76 25.25
N PRO A 155 31.98 14.04 25.55
CA PRO A 155 32.96 14.94 26.17
C PRO A 155 33.48 14.40 27.50
N GLY A 156 34.79 14.51 27.73
CA GLY A 156 35.42 14.08 28.99
C GLY A 156 35.56 12.57 29.19
N LEU A 157 35.02 11.71 28.31
CA LEU A 157 34.94 10.25 28.54
C LEU A 157 36.31 9.60 28.80
N LYS A 158 37.38 10.08 28.14
CA LYS A 158 38.75 9.58 28.35
C LYS A 158 39.29 9.80 29.76
N GLY A 159 38.74 10.77 30.51
CA GLY A 159 39.13 11.11 31.86
C GLY A 159 38.33 10.40 32.95
N PHE A 160 37.39 9.53 32.58
CA PHE A 160 36.62 8.73 33.54
C PHE A 160 37.54 7.74 34.28
N GLY A 161 37.46 7.72 35.60
CA GLY A 161 38.28 6.85 36.46
C GLY A 161 37.73 5.43 36.60
N GLY A 162 36.49 5.19 36.18
CA GLY A 162 35.86 3.87 36.15
C GLY A 162 36.00 3.17 34.79
N GLN A 163 35.19 2.12 34.58
CA GLN A 163 35.26 1.31 33.36
C GLN A 163 34.28 1.80 32.29
N VAL A 164 34.76 1.96 31.05
CA VAL A 164 33.90 2.24 29.89
C VAL A 164 33.71 0.96 29.09
N VAL A 165 32.46 0.60 28.83
CA VAL A 165 32.07 -0.61 28.12
C VAL A 165 31.23 -0.24 26.90
N HIS A 166 31.46 -0.93 25.77
CA HIS A 166 30.65 -0.79 24.57
C HIS A 166 29.92 -2.11 24.30
N PRO A 167 28.59 -2.12 24.09
CA PRO A 167 27.81 -3.36 23.92
C PRO A 167 28.31 -4.31 22.83
N GLN A 168 28.88 -3.75 21.75
CA GLN A 168 29.45 -4.53 20.65
C GLN A 168 30.65 -5.40 21.04
N TRP A 169 31.44 -4.96 22.03
CA TRP A 169 32.63 -5.66 22.51
C TRP A 169 32.53 -5.84 24.02
N TRP A 170 31.41 -6.43 24.44
CA TRP A 170 31.12 -6.66 25.85
C TRP A 170 32.18 -7.60 26.47
N PRO A 171 32.85 -7.21 27.58
CA PRO A 171 33.80 -8.08 28.26
C PRO A 171 33.07 -9.27 28.92
N GLU A 172 33.58 -10.48 28.71
CA GLU A 172 32.95 -11.71 29.22
C GLU A 172 32.98 -11.80 30.75
N ASP A 173 33.99 -11.22 31.38
CA ASP A 173 34.28 -11.25 32.81
C ASP A 173 33.86 -9.97 33.54
N LEU A 174 33.05 -9.11 32.91
CA LEU A 174 32.59 -7.86 33.53
C LEU A 174 31.68 -8.13 34.73
N ASP A 175 32.21 -7.93 35.94
CA ASP A 175 31.39 -7.88 37.16
C ASP A 175 30.86 -6.47 37.43
N TYR A 176 29.54 -6.34 37.38
CA TYR A 176 28.80 -5.11 37.69
C TYR A 176 27.99 -5.21 39.00
N SER A 177 28.17 -6.28 39.77
CA SER A 177 27.41 -6.52 41.01
C SER A 177 27.66 -5.40 42.03
N GLY A 178 26.58 -4.80 42.56
CA GLY A 178 26.67 -3.71 43.53
C GLY A 178 27.24 -2.38 43.00
N LYS A 179 27.62 -2.29 41.72
CA LYS A 179 28.20 -1.08 41.12
C LYS A 179 27.12 -0.11 40.62
N ARG A 180 27.49 1.16 40.46
CA ARG A 180 26.69 2.18 39.77
C ARG A 180 27.01 2.14 38.27
N VAL A 181 26.01 1.84 37.45
CA VAL A 181 26.16 1.68 36.01
C VAL A 181 25.31 2.71 35.27
N ILE A 182 25.93 3.56 34.44
CA ILE A 182 25.19 4.45 33.54
C ILE A 182 25.16 3.84 32.14
N VAL A 183 23.97 3.63 31.58
CA VAL A 183 23.77 3.20 30.19
C VAL A 183 23.40 4.41 29.34
N ILE A 184 24.29 4.84 28.44
CA ILE A 184 24.08 5.96 27.53
C ILE A 184 23.43 5.45 26.24
N GLY A 185 22.15 5.75 26.04
CA GLY A 185 21.40 5.40 24.84
C GLY A 185 19.91 5.18 25.11
N SER A 186 19.10 5.20 24.05
CA SER A 186 17.65 4.97 24.10
C SER A 186 17.13 3.97 23.08
N GLY A 187 18.01 3.41 22.24
CA GLY A 187 17.64 2.41 21.25
C GLY A 187 17.47 1.00 21.86
N ALA A 188 17.13 0.04 21.00
CA ALA A 188 16.87 -1.35 21.38
C ALA A 188 17.95 -1.94 22.30
N THR A 189 19.24 -1.72 22.01
CA THR A 189 20.34 -2.19 22.85
C THR A 189 20.25 -1.71 24.31
N ALA A 190 19.87 -0.45 24.54
CA ALA A 190 19.71 0.07 25.90
C ALA A 190 18.50 -0.56 26.60
N ILE A 191 17.37 -0.65 25.90
CA ILE A 191 16.13 -1.29 26.41
C ILE A 191 16.36 -2.77 26.76
N THR A 192 17.24 -3.45 26.03
CA THR A 192 17.63 -4.84 26.31
C THR A 192 18.55 -4.96 27.53
N ILE A 193 19.57 -4.11 27.65
CA ILE A 193 20.63 -4.23 28.67
C ILE A 193 20.15 -3.81 30.05
N VAL A 194 19.40 -2.72 30.15
CA VAL A 194 18.95 -2.13 31.43
C VAL A 194 18.28 -3.16 32.36
N PRO A 195 17.28 -3.94 31.93
CA PRO A 195 16.63 -4.90 32.83
C PRO A 195 17.60 -5.96 33.35
N SER A 196 18.52 -6.45 32.50
CA SER A 196 19.51 -7.44 32.92
C SER A 196 20.58 -6.88 33.85
N LEU A 197 20.95 -5.60 33.72
CA LEU A 197 21.87 -4.97 34.68
C LEU A 197 21.20 -4.75 36.03
N ALA A 198 19.92 -4.37 36.05
CA ALA A 198 19.18 -4.10 37.27
C ALA A 198 19.08 -5.32 38.20
N GLU A 199 19.20 -6.54 37.67
CA GLU A 199 19.22 -7.77 38.49
C GLU A 199 20.38 -7.85 39.50
N LYS A 200 21.51 -7.18 39.25
CA LYS A 200 22.73 -7.31 40.08
C LYS A 200 23.41 -5.99 40.44
N ALA A 201 23.26 -4.96 39.62
CA ALA A 201 23.91 -3.67 39.87
C ALA A 201 23.32 -2.97 41.11
N GLY A 202 24.15 -2.18 41.78
CA GLY A 202 23.71 -1.38 42.93
C GLY A 202 22.83 -0.20 42.51
N MET A 203 23.08 0.35 41.32
CA MET A 203 22.23 1.35 40.68
C MET A 203 22.43 1.28 39.16
N VAL A 204 21.34 1.33 38.38
CA VAL A 204 21.37 1.44 36.92
C VAL A 204 20.66 2.72 36.50
N THR A 205 21.39 3.62 35.86
CA THR A 205 20.83 4.85 35.29
C THR A 205 20.84 4.76 33.78
N MET A 206 19.68 4.71 33.14
CA MET A 206 19.55 4.86 31.70
C MET A 206 19.57 6.35 31.34
N LEU A 207 20.67 6.83 30.77
CA LEU A 207 20.82 8.21 30.31
C LEU A 207 20.50 8.34 28.82
N GLN A 208 19.48 9.11 28.49
CA GLN A 208 19.05 9.34 27.11
C GLN A 208 18.97 10.83 26.76
N ARG A 209 19.39 11.17 25.54
CA ARG A 209 19.22 12.52 24.97
C ARG A 209 17.87 12.71 24.30
N SER A 210 17.41 11.68 23.59
CA SER A 210 16.15 11.70 22.86
C SER A 210 15.43 10.41 23.16
N PRO A 211 14.18 10.46 23.65
CA PRO A 211 13.45 9.27 24.02
C PRO A 211 13.09 8.42 22.80
N SER A 212 12.68 7.17 23.03
CA SER A 212 12.19 6.26 22.00
C SER A 212 10.82 5.70 22.39
N PHE A 213 10.03 5.34 21.38
CA PHE A 213 8.82 4.57 21.63
C PHE A 213 9.21 3.15 22.06
N VAL A 214 8.68 2.72 23.20
CA VAL A 214 8.85 1.37 23.75
C VAL A 214 7.48 0.69 23.77
N ILE A 215 7.43 -0.56 23.30
CA ILE A 215 6.20 -1.34 23.28
C ILE A 215 6.44 -2.69 23.94
N SER A 216 5.50 -3.09 24.80
CA SER A 216 5.52 -4.40 25.43
C SER A 216 4.69 -5.40 24.65
N ARG A 217 5.20 -6.63 24.52
CA ARG A 217 4.47 -7.76 23.98
C ARG A 217 4.75 -9.02 24.81
N PRO A 218 3.72 -9.82 25.13
CA PRO A 218 3.91 -11.04 25.86
C PRO A 218 4.64 -12.07 25.00
N THR A 219 5.58 -12.79 25.60
CA THR A 219 6.34 -13.84 24.90
C THR A 219 5.52 -15.12 24.75
N THR A 220 4.49 -15.31 25.58
CA THR A 220 3.57 -16.46 25.53
C THR A 220 2.11 -15.99 25.53
N SER A 221 1.21 -16.80 24.99
CA SER A 221 -0.23 -16.53 25.02
C SER A 221 -1.01 -17.80 25.28
N SER A 222 -2.05 -17.73 26.12
CA SER A 222 -2.96 -18.85 26.38
C SER A 222 -3.64 -19.35 25.10
N LEU A 223 -3.93 -18.45 24.16
CA LEU A 223 -4.47 -18.82 22.84
C LEU A 223 -3.46 -19.66 22.06
N ASP A 224 -2.19 -19.26 22.04
CA ASP A 224 -1.16 -19.96 21.29
C ASP A 224 -0.90 -21.35 21.87
N SER A 225 -0.83 -21.46 23.20
CA SER A 225 -0.71 -22.74 23.91
C SER A 225 -1.91 -23.65 23.65
N CYS A 226 -3.13 -23.09 23.65
CA CYS A 226 -4.35 -23.81 23.33
C CYS A 226 -4.31 -24.37 21.89
N LEU A 227 -3.99 -23.54 20.90
CA LEU A 227 -3.87 -23.96 19.50
C LEU A 227 -2.82 -25.06 19.31
N LYS A 228 -1.64 -24.93 19.95
CA LYS A 228 -0.58 -25.96 19.92
C LYS A 228 -0.99 -27.27 20.58
N SER A 229 -1.86 -27.22 21.60
CA SER A 229 -2.35 -28.41 22.30
C SER A 229 -3.48 -29.15 21.57
N LEU A 230 -4.32 -28.42 20.81
CA LEU A 230 -5.53 -28.96 20.18
C LEU A 230 -5.34 -29.40 18.74
N LEU A 231 -4.37 -28.82 18.02
CA LEU A 231 -4.20 -29.02 16.58
C LEU A 231 -2.87 -29.72 16.28
N PRO A 232 -2.76 -30.46 15.16
CA PRO A 232 -1.47 -30.94 14.67
C PRO A 232 -0.47 -29.80 14.51
N PHE A 233 0.80 -30.07 14.81
CA PHE A 233 1.88 -29.06 14.84
C PHE A 233 1.90 -28.16 13.60
N SER A 234 1.79 -28.73 12.40
CA SER A 234 1.80 -27.98 11.14
C SER A 234 0.63 -27.01 11.01
N LEU A 235 -0.58 -27.42 11.39
CA LEU A 235 -1.77 -26.57 11.34
C LEU A 235 -1.74 -25.49 12.42
N ALA A 236 -1.35 -25.85 13.65
CA ALA A 236 -1.17 -24.90 14.74
C ALA A 236 -0.16 -23.82 14.35
N TYR A 237 1.01 -24.23 13.84
CA TYR A 237 2.06 -23.30 13.41
C TYR A 237 1.59 -22.40 12.26
N TRP A 238 0.91 -22.96 11.25
CA TRP A 238 0.39 -22.18 10.13
C TRP A 238 -0.60 -21.10 10.58
N LEU A 239 -1.52 -21.43 11.51
CA LEU A 239 -2.45 -20.46 12.09
C LEU A 239 -1.71 -19.38 12.90
N LEU A 240 -0.73 -19.77 13.71
CA LEU A 240 0.06 -18.86 14.53
C LEU A 240 0.92 -17.92 13.68
N TYR A 241 1.54 -18.45 12.63
CA TYR A 241 2.28 -17.68 11.64
C TYR A 241 1.40 -16.59 11.04
N TRP A 242 0.23 -16.94 10.50
CA TRP A 242 -0.67 -15.95 9.90
C TRP A 242 -1.21 -14.96 10.93
N LYS A 243 -1.57 -15.41 12.12
CA LYS A 243 -2.02 -14.51 13.21
C LYS A 243 -0.95 -13.47 13.54
N ASP A 244 0.30 -13.91 13.73
CA ASP A 244 1.40 -13.03 14.13
C ASP A 244 1.81 -12.09 12.99
N VAL A 245 1.93 -12.60 11.75
CA VAL A 245 2.21 -11.79 10.55
C VAL A 245 1.11 -10.77 10.32
N LEU A 246 -0.17 -11.16 10.38
CA LEU A 246 -1.28 -10.21 10.19
C LEU A 246 -1.32 -9.16 11.29
N SER A 247 -1.03 -9.54 12.54
CA SER A 247 -0.96 -8.60 13.66
C SER A 247 0.20 -7.61 13.49
N GLU A 248 1.38 -8.09 13.09
CA GLU A 248 2.56 -7.25 12.81
C GLU A 248 2.30 -6.30 11.64
N VAL A 249 1.78 -6.81 10.51
CA VAL A 249 1.44 -6.02 9.33
C VAL A 249 0.37 -4.98 9.68
N PHE A 250 -0.72 -5.38 10.33
CA PHE A 250 -1.78 -4.46 10.74
C PHE A 250 -1.23 -3.36 11.66
N SER A 251 -0.45 -3.72 12.68
CA SER A 251 0.12 -2.75 13.62
C SER A 251 1.07 -1.77 12.91
N THR A 252 1.91 -2.29 12.02
CA THR A 252 2.86 -1.48 11.23
C THR A 252 2.12 -0.52 10.30
N GLN A 253 1.15 -1.03 9.53
CA GLN A 253 0.35 -0.22 8.61
C GLN A 253 -0.50 0.81 9.36
N PHE A 254 -1.08 0.45 10.49
CA PHE A 254 -1.82 1.39 11.34
C PHE A 254 -0.93 2.55 11.81
N LEU A 255 0.28 2.24 12.31
CA LEU A 255 1.22 3.24 12.81
C LEU A 255 1.79 4.14 11.70
N LEU A 256 1.99 3.61 10.50
CA LEU A 256 2.47 4.37 9.33
C LEU A 256 1.38 5.26 8.74
N ASN A 257 0.14 4.75 8.60
CA ASN A 257 -0.96 5.47 7.95
C ASN A 257 -1.71 6.42 8.89
N PHE A 258 -1.68 6.16 10.21
CA PHE A 258 -2.37 6.97 11.24
C PHE A 258 -1.42 7.39 12.38
N PRO A 259 -0.30 8.08 12.08
CA PRO A 259 0.79 8.30 13.04
C PRO A 259 0.39 9.09 14.30
N ALA A 260 -0.52 10.07 14.17
CA ALA A 260 -1.01 10.85 15.30
C ALA A 260 -1.83 9.99 16.28
N LEU A 261 -2.71 9.14 15.77
CA LEU A 261 -3.50 8.21 16.58
C LEU A 261 -2.60 7.11 17.16
N GLY A 262 -1.69 6.57 16.35
CA GLY A 262 -0.69 5.60 16.75
C GLY A 262 0.16 6.08 17.92
N ARG A 263 0.67 7.31 17.86
CA ARG A 263 1.38 7.94 18.99
C ARG A 263 0.52 7.96 20.25
N LYS A 264 -0.75 8.37 20.15
CA LYS A 264 -1.65 8.43 21.32
C LYS A 264 -1.86 7.05 21.96
N VAL A 265 -1.99 6.00 21.14
CA VAL A 265 -2.09 4.61 21.61
C VAL A 265 -0.82 4.18 22.33
N LEU A 266 0.34 4.33 21.69
CA LEU A 266 1.64 3.94 22.27
C LEU A 266 1.93 4.67 23.59
N MET A 267 1.69 5.99 23.63
CA MET A 267 1.85 6.80 24.84
C MET A 267 0.88 6.34 25.95
N GLY A 268 -0.33 5.90 25.60
CA GLY A 268 -1.30 5.36 26.53
C GLY A 268 -0.89 4.01 27.11
N GLU A 269 -0.33 3.11 26.29
CA GLU A 269 0.21 1.82 26.75
C GLU A 269 1.40 2.01 27.68
N MET A 270 2.39 2.83 27.30
CA MET A 270 3.57 3.12 28.13
C MET A 270 3.17 3.76 29.47
N ARG A 271 2.23 4.72 29.47
CA ARG A 271 1.76 5.36 30.71
C ARG A 271 1.14 4.36 31.69
N LYS A 272 0.47 3.31 31.19
CA LYS A 272 -0.13 2.27 32.05
C LYS A 272 0.92 1.34 32.64
N ALA A 273 2.00 1.09 31.91
CA ALA A 273 3.07 0.18 32.31
C ALA A 273 4.14 0.84 33.19
N LEU A 274 4.18 2.17 33.30
CA LEU A 274 5.20 2.90 34.06
C LEU A 274 4.80 3.13 35.54
N PRO A 275 5.79 3.25 36.45
CA PRO A 275 5.59 3.82 37.76
C PRO A 275 4.95 5.22 37.69
N LYS A 276 4.15 5.59 38.70
CA LYS A 276 3.37 6.84 38.69
C LYS A 276 4.23 8.11 38.70
N ASP A 277 5.44 8.02 39.20
CA ASP A 277 6.42 9.08 39.35
C ASP A 277 7.30 9.31 38.11
N ILE A 278 7.24 8.40 37.11
CA ILE A 278 7.96 8.57 35.84
C ILE A 278 7.04 9.25 34.80
N ASP A 279 7.38 10.49 34.42
CA ASP A 279 6.62 11.22 33.39
C ASP A 279 6.91 10.65 31.99
N VAL A 280 5.91 9.95 31.44
CA VAL A 280 5.93 9.41 30.07
C VAL A 280 6.22 10.48 29.01
N ASN A 281 5.79 11.73 29.21
CA ASN A 281 6.00 12.80 28.23
C ASN A 281 7.45 13.28 28.19
N VAL A 282 8.19 13.12 29.29
CA VAL A 282 9.62 13.44 29.35
C VAL A 282 10.44 12.26 28.80
N HIS A 283 10.16 11.06 29.28
CA HIS A 283 11.04 9.90 29.07
C HIS A 283 10.69 9.02 27.87
N PHE A 284 9.52 9.18 27.25
CA PHE A 284 9.05 8.28 26.18
C PHE A 284 8.34 8.98 25.00
N ASN A 285 8.36 10.32 24.94
CA ASN A 285 7.72 11.09 23.87
C ASN A 285 8.75 11.66 22.87
N PRO A 286 9.13 10.90 21.82
CA PRO A 286 10.08 11.40 20.82
C PRO A 286 9.49 12.51 19.94
N ARG A 287 10.39 13.30 19.34
CA ARG A 287 10.04 14.33 18.35
C ARG A 287 9.58 13.75 17.01
N TYR A 288 9.79 12.46 16.77
CA TYR A 288 9.47 11.76 15.53
C TYR A 288 8.16 10.94 15.65
N ASN A 289 7.55 10.62 14.52
CA ASN A 289 6.35 9.75 14.44
C ASN A 289 6.73 8.27 14.54
N PRO A 290 5.82 7.39 15.02
CA PRO A 290 6.08 5.94 15.06
C PRO A 290 6.65 5.41 13.73
N PHE A 291 7.62 4.49 13.81
CA PHE A 291 8.38 3.92 12.68
C PHE A 291 9.25 4.88 11.84
N GLN A 292 9.26 6.19 12.09
CA GLN A 292 10.36 7.04 11.59
C GLN A 292 11.70 6.65 12.20
N GLN A 293 11.69 5.99 13.34
CA GLN A 293 12.80 5.19 13.87
C GLN A 293 12.22 3.86 14.36
N ARG A 294 13.08 2.84 14.46
CA ARG A 294 12.68 1.50 14.91
C ARG A 294 12.02 1.58 16.31
N LEU A 295 10.87 0.93 16.47
CA LEU A 295 10.23 0.77 17.78
C LEU A 295 11.07 -0.16 18.65
N CYS A 296 11.26 0.18 19.92
CA CYS A 296 11.95 -0.69 20.87
C CYS A 296 10.96 -1.67 21.48
N MET A 297 11.24 -2.96 21.37
CA MET A 297 10.39 -4.00 21.92
C MET A 297 10.87 -4.40 23.33
N CYS A 298 9.91 -4.67 24.21
CA CYS A 298 10.13 -5.10 25.58
C CYS A 298 9.31 -6.38 25.84
N PRO A 299 9.93 -7.58 25.90
CA PRO A 299 9.22 -8.83 26.23
C PRO A 299 8.69 -8.80 27.65
N ASP A 300 7.44 -9.24 27.83
CA ASP A 300 6.83 -9.46 29.16
C ASP A 300 6.98 -8.27 30.12
N GLU A 301 7.02 -7.04 29.58
CA GLU A 301 7.23 -5.80 30.33
C GLU A 301 8.56 -5.75 31.12
N ASP A 302 9.57 -6.54 30.76
CA ASP A 302 10.85 -6.64 31.49
C ASP A 302 11.51 -5.28 31.78
N PHE A 303 11.58 -4.40 30.79
CA PHE A 303 12.11 -3.05 30.91
C PHE A 303 11.27 -2.17 31.85
N PHE A 304 9.94 -2.23 31.75
CA PHE A 304 9.05 -1.47 32.64
C PHE A 304 9.09 -2.00 34.07
N LYS A 305 9.20 -3.32 34.26
CA LYS A 305 9.39 -3.96 35.57
C LYS A 305 10.72 -3.56 36.20
N ALA A 306 11.78 -3.41 35.42
CA ALA A 306 13.05 -2.91 35.92
C ALA A 306 12.91 -1.48 36.48
N LEU A 307 12.16 -0.60 35.81
CA LEU A 307 11.90 0.76 36.30
C LEU A 307 11.05 0.83 37.57
N HIS A 308 10.41 -0.26 38.00
CA HIS A 308 9.73 -0.33 39.30
C HIS A 308 10.67 -0.70 40.46
N GLN A 309 11.92 -1.02 40.17
CA GLN A 309 12.92 -1.36 41.20
C GLN A 309 13.62 -0.09 41.69
N ASP A 310 13.91 -0.03 42.98
CA ASP A 310 14.57 1.14 43.60
C ASP A 310 16.00 1.40 43.07
N ASN A 311 16.63 0.41 42.44
CA ASN A 311 17.98 0.48 41.88
C ASN A 311 18.00 0.77 40.37
N CYS A 312 16.90 1.25 39.78
CA CYS A 312 16.83 1.56 38.36
C CYS A 312 16.16 2.91 38.12
N GLU A 313 16.81 3.80 37.38
CA GLU A 313 16.25 5.09 37.01
C GLU A 313 16.48 5.43 35.53
N ILE A 314 15.62 6.31 35.00
CA ILE A 314 15.73 6.86 33.65
C ILE A 314 15.93 8.37 33.71
N VAL A 315 16.94 8.87 33.01
CA VAL A 315 17.30 10.29 32.99
C VAL A 315 17.29 10.78 31.55
N THR A 316 16.53 11.84 31.29
CA THR A 316 16.45 12.47 29.95
C THR A 316 17.09 13.84 29.98
N ASP A 317 18.33 13.92 29.49
CA ASP A 317 19.16 15.11 29.55
C ASP A 317 20.33 15.04 28.55
N THR A 318 21.14 16.10 28.49
CA THR A 318 22.35 16.19 27.67
C THR A 318 23.58 16.18 28.55
N ILE A 319 24.58 15.37 28.16
CA ILE A 319 25.89 15.34 28.80
C ILE A 319 26.59 16.69 28.58
N GLU A 320 27.05 17.32 29.66
CA GLU A 320 27.99 18.44 29.60
C GLU A 320 29.41 17.93 29.49
N THR A 321 29.84 17.11 30.46
CA THR A 321 31.12 16.40 30.43
C THR A 321 31.07 15.18 31.35
N VAL A 322 31.83 14.14 31.00
CA VAL A 322 32.16 13.06 31.92
C VAL A 322 33.21 13.56 32.90
N THR A 323 33.01 13.31 34.19
CA THR A 323 33.94 13.60 35.29
C THR A 323 34.73 12.35 35.66
N LYS A 324 35.68 12.45 36.60
CA LYS A 324 36.46 11.30 37.05
C LYS A 324 35.60 10.18 37.65
N ASP A 325 34.46 10.53 38.24
CA ASP A 325 33.61 9.66 39.06
C ASP A 325 32.15 9.58 38.56
N GLY A 326 31.86 10.09 37.36
CA GLY A 326 30.49 10.13 36.85
C GLY A 326 30.29 11.01 35.62
N ILE A 327 29.07 11.51 35.45
CA ILE A 327 28.65 12.35 34.34
C ILE A 327 27.96 13.61 34.88
N LEU A 328 28.47 14.78 34.48
CA LEU A 328 27.78 16.06 34.69
C LEU A 328 26.84 16.32 33.51
N LEU A 329 25.58 16.57 33.82
CA LEU A 329 24.54 16.92 32.85
C LEU A 329 24.41 18.44 32.74
N LYS A 330 23.91 18.92 31.59
CA LYS A 330 23.66 20.34 31.36
C LYS A 330 22.62 20.97 32.30
N SER A 331 21.77 20.15 32.93
CA SER A 331 20.89 20.61 34.01
C SER A 331 21.62 20.94 35.31
N GLY A 332 22.91 20.62 35.43
CA GLY A 332 23.70 20.69 36.65
C GLY A 332 23.62 19.44 37.53
N ARG A 333 22.76 18.46 37.20
CA ARG A 333 22.72 17.17 37.92
C ARG A 333 23.98 16.36 37.60
N LYS A 334 24.61 15.83 38.64
CA LYS A 334 25.71 14.87 38.53
C LYS A 334 25.17 13.45 38.75
N LEU A 335 25.52 12.54 37.84
CA LEU A 335 25.24 11.11 37.95
C LEU A 335 26.55 10.40 38.29
N GLU A 336 26.63 9.73 39.43
CA GLU A 336 27.83 8.95 39.81
C GLU A 336 27.85 7.60 39.10
N ALA A 337 29.04 7.17 38.68
CA ALA A 337 29.21 5.89 37.98
C ALA A 337 30.54 5.23 38.30
N ASP A 338 30.50 3.91 38.42
CA ASP A 338 31.67 3.05 38.39
C ASP A 338 31.87 2.45 36.98
N ILE A 339 30.77 2.28 36.23
CA ILE A 339 30.77 1.77 34.85
C ILE A 339 29.91 2.68 33.96
N ILE A 340 30.40 2.99 32.76
CA ILE A 340 29.64 3.67 31.70
C ILE A 340 29.50 2.73 30.51
N VAL A 341 28.27 2.39 30.14
CA VAL A 341 27.92 1.60 28.95
C VAL A 341 27.52 2.54 27.81
N THR A 342 28.19 2.43 26.66
CA THR A 342 28.01 3.31 25.50
C THR A 342 27.12 2.68 24.42
N ALA A 343 25.83 2.49 24.72
CA ALA A 343 24.83 1.94 23.80
C ALA A 343 24.42 2.92 22.67
N THR A 344 25.39 3.35 21.87
CA THR A 344 25.29 4.52 20.98
C THR A 344 25.01 4.21 19.50
N GLY A 345 24.71 2.95 19.18
CA GLY A 345 24.27 2.52 17.85
C GLY A 345 25.33 1.79 17.03
N LEU A 346 24.99 1.48 15.78
CA LEU A 346 25.78 0.61 14.90
C LEU A 346 26.43 1.39 13.75
N TYR A 347 27.58 0.92 13.28
CA TYR A 347 28.18 1.42 12.05
C TYR A 347 27.60 0.67 10.85
N PHE A 348 26.70 1.30 10.10
CA PHE A 348 26.05 0.66 8.96
C PHE A 348 27.04 0.46 7.79
N GLN A 349 27.04 -0.73 7.18
CA GLN A 349 27.79 -1.04 5.96
C GLN A 349 27.16 -2.21 5.20
N LEU A 350 27.32 -2.25 3.89
CA LEU A 350 26.99 -3.42 3.07
C LEU A 350 28.26 -4.18 2.66
N PHE A 351 28.10 -5.39 2.15
CA PHE A 351 29.19 -6.24 1.65
C PHE A 351 30.34 -6.47 2.66
N GLY A 352 30.05 -6.36 3.96
CA GLY A 352 31.06 -6.51 5.01
C GLY A 352 32.08 -5.36 5.06
N GLY A 353 31.78 -4.23 4.40
CA GLY A 353 32.69 -3.09 4.29
C GLY A 353 33.72 -3.23 3.17
N ILE A 354 33.62 -4.27 2.34
CA ILE A 354 34.50 -4.50 1.20
C ILE A 354 33.85 -3.88 -0.05
N ALA A 355 34.56 -2.96 -0.69
CA ALA A 355 34.13 -2.41 -1.97
C ALA A 355 34.38 -3.45 -3.08
N PRO A 356 33.35 -3.89 -3.82
CA PRO A 356 33.55 -4.78 -4.95
C PRO A 356 34.43 -4.12 -6.02
N LEU A 357 35.36 -4.85 -6.60
CA LEU A 357 36.13 -4.41 -7.76
C LEU A 357 35.52 -5.01 -9.04
N VAL A 358 35.46 -4.21 -10.10
CA VAL A 358 35.10 -4.66 -11.45
C VAL A 358 36.26 -4.28 -12.37
N ASP A 359 36.97 -5.28 -12.91
CA ASP A 359 38.17 -5.10 -13.74
C ASP A 359 39.20 -4.15 -13.08
N GLY A 360 39.48 -4.39 -11.80
CA GLY A 360 40.38 -3.59 -10.98
C GLY A 360 39.84 -2.23 -10.50
N GLN A 361 38.63 -1.82 -10.91
CA GLN A 361 38.04 -0.55 -10.48
C GLN A 361 37.11 -0.73 -9.28
N PRO A 362 37.32 -0.02 -8.16
CA PRO A 362 36.46 -0.12 -6.99
C PRO A 362 35.10 0.56 -7.23
N ILE A 363 34.02 -0.17 -6.95
CA ILE A 363 32.65 0.33 -7.05
C ILE A 363 32.23 0.93 -5.70
N GLN A 364 32.01 2.25 -5.67
CA GLN A 364 31.50 2.94 -4.49
C GLN A 364 29.99 2.77 -4.38
N VAL A 365 29.53 1.70 -3.72
CA VAL A 365 28.10 1.33 -3.63
C VAL A 365 27.15 2.51 -3.35
N GLY A 366 27.54 3.50 -2.55
CA GLY A 366 26.71 4.67 -2.26
C GLY A 366 26.46 5.65 -3.42
N SER A 367 27.24 5.60 -4.49
CA SER A 367 26.99 6.34 -5.73
C SER A 367 26.16 5.56 -6.76
N HIS A 368 25.84 4.31 -6.45
CA HIS A 368 25.08 3.38 -7.29
C HIS A 368 23.67 3.14 -6.75
N TYR A 369 22.86 2.39 -7.49
CA TYR A 369 21.44 2.17 -7.28
C TYR A 369 21.16 0.70 -7.02
N ALA A 370 20.22 0.43 -6.11
CA ALA A 370 19.80 -0.92 -5.79
C ALA A 370 18.64 -1.37 -6.68
N TRP A 371 18.86 -2.39 -7.49
CA TRP A 371 17.81 -3.10 -8.20
C TRP A 371 17.08 -4.03 -7.24
N ARG A 372 15.77 -3.80 -7.06
CA ARG A 372 14.88 -4.54 -6.13
C ARG A 372 15.42 -4.70 -4.70
N GLY A 373 16.33 -3.82 -4.29
CA GLY A 373 16.98 -3.89 -3.00
C GLY A 373 17.96 -5.06 -2.80
N CYS A 374 18.32 -5.83 -3.85
CA CYS A 374 19.17 -7.03 -3.72
C CYS A 374 20.34 -7.13 -4.71
N MET A 375 20.45 -6.26 -5.71
CA MET A 375 21.62 -6.14 -6.59
C MET A 375 21.98 -4.66 -6.77
N VAL A 376 23.24 -4.34 -7.10
CA VAL A 376 23.71 -2.97 -7.32
C VAL A 376 23.99 -2.78 -8.81
N ASP A 377 23.60 -1.63 -9.39
CA ASP A 377 23.99 -1.31 -10.76
C ASP A 377 25.51 -1.31 -10.92
N SER A 378 26.00 -1.65 -12.12
CA SER A 378 27.44 -1.73 -12.40
C SER A 378 28.20 -2.83 -11.63
N VAL A 379 27.51 -3.70 -10.87
CA VAL A 379 28.10 -4.86 -10.19
C VAL A 379 27.52 -6.16 -10.79
N PRO A 380 28.26 -6.86 -11.66
CA PRO A 380 27.78 -8.07 -12.32
C PRO A 380 27.74 -9.27 -11.37
N ASN A 381 26.77 -10.18 -11.55
CA ASN A 381 26.67 -11.47 -10.86
C ASN A 381 26.81 -11.44 -9.33
N MET A 382 26.48 -10.32 -8.68
CA MET A 382 26.55 -10.19 -7.23
C MET A 382 25.24 -9.69 -6.67
N GLY A 383 24.73 -10.40 -5.68
CA GLY A 383 23.57 -10.02 -4.89
C GLY A 383 23.91 -9.84 -3.42
N PHE A 384 23.03 -9.14 -2.70
CA PHE A 384 23.05 -9.04 -1.25
C PHE A 384 21.66 -9.28 -0.67
N VAL A 385 21.61 -9.89 0.51
CA VAL A 385 20.36 -10.24 1.20
C VAL A 385 20.19 -9.34 2.42
N MET A 386 19.15 -8.52 2.38
CA MET A 386 18.74 -7.63 3.47
C MET A 386 17.28 -7.91 3.83
N GLY A 387 17.00 -8.07 5.12
CA GLY A 387 15.63 -8.23 5.60
C GLY A 387 14.86 -6.92 5.66
N TYR A 388 13.59 -7.02 6.05
CA TYR A 388 12.81 -5.81 6.35
C TYR A 388 13.36 -5.06 7.56
N VAL A 389 13.23 -3.74 7.52
CA VAL A 389 13.76 -2.84 8.57
C VAL A 389 12.67 -2.44 9.57
N THR A 390 11.40 -2.44 9.12
CA THR A 390 10.21 -2.06 9.91
C THR A 390 9.43 -3.27 10.41
N THR A 391 9.63 -4.45 9.81
CA THR A 391 9.01 -5.72 10.20
C THR A 391 10.08 -6.80 10.36
N SER A 392 9.67 -8.02 10.72
CA SER A 392 10.51 -9.19 10.87
C SER A 392 11.47 -9.37 9.68
N TRP A 393 12.74 -9.59 9.99
CA TRP A 393 13.85 -9.63 9.01
C TRP A 393 13.67 -10.72 7.94
N THR A 394 13.31 -11.92 8.38
CA THR A 394 13.43 -13.17 7.60
C THR A 394 12.50 -13.25 6.40
N PRO A 395 11.22 -12.83 6.46
CA PRO A 395 10.38 -12.75 5.27
C PRO A 395 10.99 -11.89 4.16
N GLY A 396 11.62 -10.76 4.50
CA GLY A 396 12.31 -9.91 3.52
C GLY A 396 13.56 -10.60 2.94
N ALA A 397 14.36 -11.21 3.81
CA ALA A 397 15.57 -11.94 3.40
C ALA A 397 15.24 -13.13 2.48
N ASP A 398 14.16 -13.86 2.76
CA ASP A 398 13.67 -14.97 1.93
C ASP A 398 13.20 -14.52 0.54
N ILE A 399 12.48 -13.40 0.47
CA ILE A 399 12.06 -12.81 -0.81
C ILE A 399 13.29 -12.37 -1.63
N MET A 400 14.30 -11.76 -1.01
CA MET A 400 15.53 -11.38 -1.71
C MET A 400 16.30 -12.60 -2.22
N ALA A 401 16.46 -13.65 -1.40
CA ALA A 401 17.11 -14.89 -1.82
C ALA A 401 16.38 -15.54 -3.01
N LYS A 402 15.05 -15.65 -2.95
CA LYS A 402 14.21 -16.17 -4.04
C LYS A 402 14.27 -15.31 -5.31
N THR A 403 14.43 -13.99 -5.16
CA THR A 403 14.61 -13.07 -6.28
C THR A 403 15.95 -13.30 -6.97
N LEU A 404 17.04 -13.37 -6.22
CA LEU A 404 18.38 -13.65 -6.75
C LEU A 404 18.45 -15.02 -7.44
N ILE A 405 17.81 -16.04 -6.87
CA ILE A 405 17.74 -17.37 -7.47
C ILE A 405 16.90 -17.36 -8.76
N SER A 406 15.85 -16.55 -8.83
CA SER A 406 15.09 -16.36 -10.08
C SER A 406 15.95 -15.69 -11.17
N VAL A 407 16.82 -14.74 -10.79
CA VAL A 407 17.79 -14.13 -11.72
C VAL A 407 18.75 -15.18 -12.26
N ILE A 408 19.32 -16.03 -11.39
CA ILE A 408 20.22 -17.12 -11.80
C ILE A 408 19.49 -18.08 -12.75
N LYS A 409 18.24 -18.45 -12.48
CA LYS A 409 17.43 -19.30 -13.39
C LYS A 409 17.23 -18.67 -14.76
N GLU A 410 17.00 -17.36 -14.85
CA GLU A 410 16.88 -16.70 -16.15
C GLU A 410 18.22 -16.66 -16.89
N MET A 411 19.36 -16.54 -16.18
CA MET A 411 20.68 -16.70 -16.79
C MET A 411 20.86 -18.10 -17.40
N GLU A 412 20.45 -19.16 -16.69
CA GLU A 412 20.51 -20.55 -17.21
C GLU A 412 19.66 -20.71 -18.47
N LYS A 413 18.44 -20.20 -18.44
CA LYS A 413 17.50 -20.28 -19.56
C LYS A 413 17.98 -19.54 -20.80
N THR A 414 18.66 -18.41 -20.62
CA THR A 414 19.19 -17.59 -21.72
C THR A 414 20.59 -18.00 -22.15
N GLY A 415 21.26 -18.89 -21.41
CA GLY A 415 22.67 -19.23 -21.64
C GLY A 415 23.63 -18.09 -21.29
N SER A 416 23.21 -17.14 -20.47
CA SER A 416 24.01 -15.97 -20.09
C SER A 416 25.05 -16.32 -19.02
N THR A 417 26.28 -15.84 -19.19
CA THR A 417 27.36 -15.98 -18.19
C THR A 417 27.37 -14.84 -17.18
N SER A 418 26.90 -13.65 -17.57
CA SER A 418 26.82 -12.47 -16.70
C SER A 418 25.45 -11.81 -16.75
N VAL A 419 25.02 -11.27 -15.61
CA VAL A 419 23.85 -10.41 -15.45
C VAL A 419 24.24 -9.20 -14.60
N MET A 420 23.77 -8.03 -15.00
CA MET A 420 24.02 -6.79 -14.29
C MET A 420 22.81 -5.87 -14.49
N PRO A 421 22.23 -5.32 -13.42
CA PRO A 421 21.21 -4.31 -13.58
C PRO A 421 21.85 -3.02 -14.13
N VAL A 422 21.21 -2.42 -15.15
CA VAL A 422 21.70 -1.20 -15.82
C VAL A 422 20.63 -0.12 -15.70
N LEU A 423 20.98 0.98 -15.05
CA LEU A 423 20.13 2.16 -14.92
C LEU A 423 20.44 3.10 -16.09
N ASP A 424 19.44 3.42 -16.92
CA ASP A 424 19.64 4.34 -18.04
C ASP A 424 19.72 5.81 -17.58
N GLU A 425 20.19 6.71 -18.45
CA GLU A 425 20.37 8.14 -18.10
C GLU A 425 19.04 8.83 -17.73
N LYS A 426 17.93 8.43 -18.36
CA LYS A 426 16.60 9.00 -18.09
C LYS A 426 16.14 8.58 -16.69
N GLU A 427 16.34 7.34 -16.30
CA GLU A 427 16.04 6.83 -14.96
C GLU A 427 16.96 7.46 -13.90
N ARG A 428 18.23 7.69 -14.21
CA ARG A 428 19.20 8.34 -13.30
C ARG A 428 18.85 9.79 -12.98
N SER A 429 18.16 10.47 -13.90
CA SER A 429 17.68 11.85 -13.71
C SER A 429 16.51 11.98 -12.72
N LYS A 430 15.89 10.86 -12.32
CA LYS A 430 14.75 10.85 -11.38
C LYS A 430 15.18 11.17 -9.94
N PRO A 431 14.25 11.63 -9.08
CA PRO A 431 14.53 11.94 -7.69
C PRO A 431 15.12 10.73 -6.93
N GLN A 432 16.26 10.95 -6.31
CA GLN A 432 16.98 9.93 -5.54
C GLN A 432 16.45 9.88 -4.11
N LYS A 433 16.28 8.67 -3.57
CA LYS A 433 15.92 8.45 -2.17
C LYS A 433 16.88 7.45 -1.53
N LEU A 434 16.87 7.44 -0.20
CA LEU A 434 17.48 6.34 0.55
C LEU A 434 16.55 5.11 0.50
N PRO A 435 17.13 3.90 0.48
CA PRO A 435 16.38 2.65 0.44
C PRO A 435 15.53 2.42 1.70
N VAL A 436 15.82 3.14 2.78
CA VAL A 436 15.13 3.03 4.06
C VAL A 436 14.58 4.41 4.43
N SER A 437 13.30 4.48 4.79
CA SER A 437 12.60 5.71 5.22
C SER A 437 12.91 6.13 6.67
N ALA A 438 13.82 5.42 7.36
CA ALA A 438 14.14 5.65 8.76
C ALA A 438 15.10 6.83 8.98
N THR A 439 14.75 7.68 9.94
CA THR A 439 15.48 8.90 10.36
C THR A 439 16.52 8.65 11.46
N SER A 440 16.76 7.39 11.83
CA SER A 440 17.76 7.04 12.84
C SER A 440 19.14 7.56 12.43
N SER A 441 19.89 8.10 13.38
CA SER A 441 21.19 8.76 13.13
C SER A 441 22.20 7.88 12.39
N TYR A 442 22.20 6.57 12.64
CA TYR A 442 23.09 5.62 11.94
C TYR A 442 22.71 5.41 10.48
N PHE A 443 21.43 5.48 10.10
CA PHE A 443 21.00 5.46 8.70
C PHE A 443 21.35 6.78 8.00
N VAL A 444 21.04 7.90 8.64
CA VAL A 444 21.32 9.24 8.07
C VAL A 444 22.82 9.43 7.81
N LYS A 445 23.69 9.06 8.76
CA LYS A 445 25.15 9.11 8.56
C LYS A 445 25.69 8.04 7.61
N ALA A 446 24.89 7.05 7.23
CA ALA A 446 25.27 6.02 6.27
C ALA A 446 24.71 6.27 4.87
N ALA A 447 24.01 7.39 4.66
CA ALA A 447 23.41 7.76 3.38
C ALA A 447 24.39 7.61 2.21
N GLU A 448 25.62 8.11 2.35
CA GLU A 448 26.68 8.04 1.33
C GLU A 448 27.29 6.65 1.14
N ARG A 449 26.94 5.68 1.98
CA ARG A 449 27.41 4.29 1.93
C ARG A 449 26.32 3.31 1.50
N MET A 450 25.08 3.80 1.34
CA MET A 450 23.93 2.99 0.92
C MET A 450 23.64 3.22 -0.56
N PRO A 451 23.33 2.15 -1.32
CA PRO A 451 22.90 2.32 -2.69
C PRO A 451 21.59 3.09 -2.69
N LYS A 452 21.44 3.96 -3.69
CA LYS A 452 20.29 4.82 -3.90
C LYS A 452 19.12 4.01 -4.47
N VAL A 453 17.93 4.56 -4.34
CA VAL A 453 16.73 4.05 -5.01
C VAL A 453 16.04 5.21 -5.74
N THR A 454 15.26 4.89 -6.76
CA THR A 454 14.36 5.85 -7.42
C THR A 454 12.94 5.70 -6.86
N ASP A 455 11.99 6.45 -7.40
CA ASP A 455 10.56 6.35 -7.13
C ASP A 455 9.81 5.42 -8.09
N GLU A 456 10.52 4.63 -8.90
CA GLU A 456 9.92 3.71 -9.86
C GLU A 456 10.60 2.33 -9.86
N GLY A 457 9.80 1.28 -10.09
CA GLY A 457 10.32 -0.07 -10.26
C GLY A 457 11.17 -0.17 -11.53
N PRO A 458 12.24 -0.97 -11.55
CA PRO A 458 12.69 -1.90 -10.52
C PRO A 458 13.68 -1.32 -9.49
N TRP A 459 13.90 -0.01 -9.47
CA TRP A 459 14.91 0.68 -8.66
C TRP A 459 14.38 1.22 -7.34
N GLN A 460 13.16 0.83 -6.97
CA GLN A 460 12.54 1.08 -5.68
C GLN A 460 12.40 -0.23 -4.90
N ILE A 461 12.41 -0.13 -3.58
CA ILE A 461 12.13 -1.25 -2.67
C ILE A 461 10.61 -1.42 -2.44
N GLU A 462 9.82 -0.38 -2.74
CA GLU A 462 8.35 -0.40 -2.66
C GLU A 462 7.69 -0.92 -3.95
N THR A 463 6.40 -1.25 -3.87
CA THR A 463 5.71 -2.17 -4.79
C THR A 463 5.88 -1.84 -6.28
N GLY A 464 6.21 -2.86 -7.07
CA GLY A 464 6.33 -2.77 -8.54
C GLY A 464 4.99 -2.52 -9.26
N PRO A 465 4.96 -2.60 -10.61
CA PRO A 465 3.77 -2.26 -11.40
C PRO A 465 2.57 -3.18 -11.15
N LEU A 466 2.79 -4.31 -10.49
CA LEU A 466 1.77 -5.22 -9.98
C LEU A 466 1.89 -5.32 -8.47
N VAL A 467 0.78 -5.09 -7.77
CA VAL A 467 0.71 -5.20 -6.30
C VAL A 467 -0.10 -6.45 -5.95
N ARG A 468 0.54 -7.45 -5.34
CA ARG A 468 -0.19 -8.62 -4.83
C ARG A 468 -0.96 -8.22 -3.57
N ILE A 469 -2.29 -8.36 -3.61
CA ILE A 469 -3.20 -8.00 -2.50
C ILE A 469 -3.89 -9.23 -1.88
N GLY A 470 -3.75 -10.39 -2.51
CA GLY A 470 -4.26 -11.66 -2.02
C GLY A 470 -3.48 -12.85 -2.61
N PRO A 471 -3.75 -14.09 -2.17
CA PRO A 471 -3.02 -15.26 -2.64
C PRO A 471 -2.99 -15.39 -4.17
N ASN A 472 -4.13 -15.15 -4.82
CA ASN A 472 -4.31 -15.19 -6.27
C ASN A 472 -4.85 -13.86 -6.81
N GLU A 473 -4.52 -12.74 -6.17
CA GLU A 473 -5.05 -11.42 -6.52
C GLU A 473 -3.94 -10.38 -6.62
N VAL A 474 -3.91 -9.67 -7.75
CA VAL A 474 -2.96 -8.59 -8.03
C VAL A 474 -3.69 -7.33 -8.50
N LEU A 475 -3.15 -6.16 -8.24
CA LEU A 475 -3.62 -4.87 -8.76
C LEU A 475 -2.62 -4.31 -9.76
N SER A 476 -3.13 -3.74 -10.84
CA SER A 476 -2.37 -2.96 -11.81
C SER A 476 -2.98 -1.58 -11.96
N THR A 477 -2.14 -0.54 -12.03
CA THR A 477 -2.56 0.82 -12.40
C THR A 477 -2.15 1.18 -13.83
N ASP A 478 -1.59 0.23 -14.57
CA ASP A 478 -1.07 0.43 -15.92
C ASP A 478 -2.21 0.38 -16.95
N PRO A 479 -2.52 1.50 -17.63
CA PRO A 479 -3.64 1.56 -18.57
C PRO A 479 -3.47 0.62 -19.76
N VAL A 480 -2.26 0.26 -20.17
CA VAL A 480 -2.01 -0.67 -21.28
C VAL A 480 -2.48 -2.06 -20.88
N VAL A 481 -2.07 -2.53 -19.70
CA VAL A 481 -2.50 -3.81 -19.14
C VAL A 481 -4.02 -3.87 -19.01
N LEU A 482 -4.62 -2.84 -18.42
CA LEU A 482 -6.07 -2.76 -18.18
C LEU A 482 -6.89 -2.82 -19.47
N ARG A 483 -6.42 -2.15 -20.52
CA ARG A 483 -7.05 -2.17 -21.84
C ARG A 483 -6.87 -3.51 -22.53
N ASN A 484 -5.68 -4.09 -22.48
CA ASN A 484 -5.39 -5.39 -23.09
C ASN A 484 -6.28 -6.50 -22.51
N MET A 485 -6.40 -6.58 -21.19
CA MET A 485 -7.28 -7.55 -20.53
C MET A 485 -8.74 -7.37 -20.92
N SER A 486 -9.17 -6.15 -21.25
CA SER A 486 -10.57 -5.85 -21.61
C SER A 486 -10.82 -5.78 -23.12
N ALA A 487 -9.80 -6.01 -23.95
CA ALA A 487 -9.90 -5.90 -25.40
C ALA A 487 -10.94 -6.88 -25.97
N ALA A 488 -11.51 -6.54 -27.13
CA ALA A 488 -12.60 -7.31 -27.74
C ALA A 488 -12.23 -8.79 -28.02
N ARG A 489 -10.95 -9.06 -28.29
CA ARG A 489 -10.40 -10.41 -28.54
C ARG A 489 -9.55 -10.95 -27.38
N SER A 490 -9.58 -10.29 -26.23
CA SER A 490 -8.84 -10.73 -25.05
C SER A 490 -9.36 -12.09 -24.56
N ALA A 491 -8.42 -12.98 -24.21
CA ALA A 491 -8.71 -14.27 -23.58
C ALA A 491 -9.12 -14.14 -22.10
N TYR A 492 -8.91 -12.97 -21.50
CA TYR A 492 -9.37 -12.69 -20.14
C TYR A 492 -10.90 -12.70 -20.05
N SER A 493 -11.40 -13.17 -18.92
CA SER A 493 -12.81 -13.15 -18.56
C SER A 493 -13.06 -12.31 -17.30
N LYS A 494 -14.32 -12.05 -16.98
CA LYS A 494 -14.68 -11.43 -15.70
C LYS A 494 -14.40 -12.37 -14.52
N GLY A 495 -13.72 -11.84 -13.52
CA GLY A 495 -13.40 -12.51 -12.26
C GLY A 495 -14.58 -12.65 -11.30
N ASP A 496 -14.30 -13.25 -10.14
CA ASP A 496 -15.32 -13.54 -9.11
C ASP A 496 -16.00 -12.29 -8.55
N PHE A 497 -15.32 -11.14 -8.57
CA PHE A 497 -15.87 -9.84 -8.16
C PHE A 497 -17.22 -9.54 -8.83
N TYR A 498 -17.35 -9.85 -10.12
CA TYR A 498 -18.56 -9.51 -10.88
C TYR A 498 -19.80 -10.28 -10.41
N SER A 499 -19.63 -11.45 -9.79
CA SER A 499 -20.75 -12.21 -9.22
C SER A 499 -21.46 -11.47 -8.08
N SER A 500 -20.82 -10.48 -7.45
CA SER A 500 -21.46 -9.60 -6.45
C SER A 500 -22.45 -8.60 -7.07
N GLY A 501 -22.42 -8.39 -8.39
CA GLY A 501 -23.34 -7.51 -9.11
C GLY A 501 -24.72 -8.12 -9.39
N ARG A 502 -25.03 -9.32 -8.86
CA ARG A 502 -26.34 -9.96 -8.99
C ARG A 502 -27.35 -9.29 -8.07
N ILE A 503 -28.46 -8.83 -8.65
CA ILE A 503 -29.53 -8.18 -7.90
C ILE A 503 -30.58 -9.21 -7.48
N VAL A 504 -31.11 -9.99 -8.44
CA VAL A 504 -32.01 -11.12 -8.16
C VAL A 504 -31.18 -12.40 -7.98
N PRO A 505 -31.38 -13.17 -6.89
CA PRO A 505 -30.70 -14.44 -6.68
C PRO A 505 -30.87 -15.38 -7.88
N GLY A 506 -29.75 -15.90 -8.39
CA GLY A 506 -29.74 -16.87 -9.51
C GLY A 506 -29.90 -16.26 -10.91
N VAL A 507 -30.11 -14.94 -11.04
CA VAL A 507 -30.27 -14.27 -12.33
C VAL A 507 -29.11 -13.31 -12.57
N ASP A 508 -28.29 -13.60 -13.57
CA ASP A 508 -27.19 -12.75 -14.00
C ASP A 508 -27.67 -11.61 -14.92
N ASN A 509 -27.00 -10.47 -14.82
CA ASN A 509 -27.20 -9.31 -15.67
C ASN A 509 -25.91 -9.00 -16.44
N VAL A 510 -25.92 -7.99 -17.33
CA VAL A 510 -24.74 -7.68 -18.15
C VAL A 510 -23.49 -7.32 -17.34
N VAL A 511 -23.62 -6.87 -16.10
CA VAL A 511 -22.47 -6.61 -15.22
C VAL A 511 -22.00 -7.92 -14.58
N SER A 512 -22.90 -8.73 -14.03
CA SER A 512 -22.54 -9.94 -13.28
C SER A 512 -22.26 -11.18 -14.11
N GLU A 513 -22.76 -11.26 -15.34
CA GLU A 513 -22.56 -12.38 -16.26
C GLU A 513 -21.08 -12.48 -16.64
N ARG A 514 -20.49 -13.64 -16.35
CA ARG A 514 -19.07 -13.97 -16.55
C ARG A 514 -18.84 -14.91 -17.73
N ASP A 515 -19.89 -15.61 -18.18
CA ASP A 515 -19.84 -16.36 -19.42
C ASP A 515 -19.80 -15.37 -20.59
N GLU A 516 -18.73 -15.43 -21.38
CA GLU A 516 -18.47 -14.46 -22.44
C GLU A 516 -19.51 -14.51 -23.57
N ALA A 517 -20.05 -15.69 -23.87
CA ALA A 517 -21.06 -15.86 -24.91
C ALA A 517 -22.41 -15.29 -24.47
N LYS A 518 -22.85 -15.60 -23.25
CA LYS A 518 -24.06 -15.02 -22.65
C LYS A 518 -23.93 -13.51 -22.47
N HIS A 519 -22.79 -13.04 -21.99
CA HIS A 519 -22.52 -11.60 -21.83
C HIS A 519 -22.61 -10.87 -23.18
N LYS A 520 -22.01 -11.43 -24.24
CA LYS A 520 -22.11 -10.88 -25.60
C LYS A 520 -23.56 -10.82 -26.09
N PHE A 521 -24.34 -11.86 -25.84
CA PHE A 521 -25.75 -11.93 -26.22
C PHE A 521 -26.60 -10.90 -25.46
N MET A 522 -26.47 -10.82 -24.13
CA MET A 522 -27.14 -9.80 -23.31
C MET A 522 -26.80 -8.38 -23.78
N ARG A 523 -25.51 -8.12 -24.02
CA ARG A 523 -25.04 -6.82 -24.49
C ARG A 523 -25.61 -6.45 -25.86
N ALA A 524 -25.78 -7.42 -26.77
CA ALA A 524 -26.39 -7.19 -28.08
C ALA A 524 -27.86 -6.76 -27.98
N LYS A 525 -28.64 -7.32 -27.04
CA LYS A 525 -30.02 -6.87 -26.77
C LYS A 525 -30.07 -5.47 -26.15
N MET A 526 -29.10 -5.14 -25.30
CA MET A 526 -29.09 -3.91 -24.50
C MET A 526 -28.55 -2.68 -25.24
N ALA A 527 -27.46 -2.84 -26.00
CA ALA A 527 -26.72 -1.75 -26.63
C ALA A 527 -27.56 -0.81 -27.52
N PRO A 528 -28.55 -1.30 -28.30
CA PRO A 528 -29.40 -0.43 -29.13
C PRO A 528 -30.14 0.64 -28.31
N GLY A 529 -30.61 0.28 -27.10
CA GLY A 529 -31.27 1.22 -26.19
C GLY A 529 -30.38 2.36 -25.68
N TYR A 530 -29.05 2.22 -25.76
CA TYR A 530 -28.06 3.26 -25.41
C TYR A 530 -27.53 4.03 -26.63
N SER A 531 -27.98 3.68 -27.84
CA SER A 531 -27.57 4.33 -29.08
C SER A 531 -28.28 5.66 -29.28
N TYR A 532 -27.52 6.71 -29.58
CA TYR A 532 -28.08 8.02 -29.92
C TYR A 532 -28.94 7.97 -31.19
N LYS A 533 -28.56 7.13 -32.17
CA LYS A 533 -29.25 7.02 -33.46
C LYS A 533 -30.68 6.49 -33.31
N GLU A 534 -30.90 5.54 -32.41
CA GLU A 534 -32.21 4.92 -32.20
C GLU A 534 -33.15 5.76 -31.32
N ASN A 535 -32.60 6.74 -30.61
CA ASN A 535 -33.35 7.64 -29.72
C ASN A 535 -33.61 9.04 -30.31
N GLN A 536 -33.40 9.25 -31.62
CA GLN A 536 -33.66 10.54 -32.28
C GLN A 536 -35.16 10.92 -32.24
N GLY A 537 -35.47 12.13 -31.74
CA GLY A 537 -36.80 12.74 -31.76
C GLY A 537 -37.48 12.94 -30.39
N PHE A 538 -37.23 12.06 -29.40
CA PHE A 538 -37.57 12.29 -27.98
C PHE A 538 -36.31 12.54 -27.13
N GLY A 539 -35.15 11.99 -27.58
CA GLY A 539 -33.78 12.40 -27.30
C GLY A 539 -33.32 12.35 -25.84
N PHE A 540 -32.24 11.59 -25.55
CA PHE A 540 -31.54 11.67 -24.25
C PHE A 540 -31.29 13.12 -23.82
N GLU A 541 -30.89 13.95 -24.78
CA GLU A 541 -30.62 15.36 -24.57
C GLU A 541 -31.86 16.14 -24.09
N ALA A 542 -33.02 15.94 -24.71
CA ALA A 542 -34.23 16.65 -24.32
C ALA A 542 -34.76 16.19 -22.96
N GLY A 543 -34.60 14.90 -22.61
CA GLY A 543 -34.86 14.40 -21.26
C GLY A 543 -33.96 15.08 -20.22
N ILE A 544 -32.65 15.13 -20.49
CA ILE A 544 -31.67 15.85 -19.66
C ILE A 544 -32.05 17.33 -19.54
N ASP A 545 -32.42 18.00 -20.62
CA ASP A 545 -32.79 19.43 -20.63
C ASP A 545 -34.00 19.72 -19.75
N ARG A 546 -35.04 18.88 -19.82
CA ARG A 546 -36.23 19.01 -18.96
C ARG A 546 -35.86 18.95 -17.48
N GLN A 547 -35.03 17.99 -17.08
CA GLN A 547 -34.66 17.83 -15.68
C GLN A 547 -33.63 18.88 -15.23
N LEU A 548 -32.75 19.32 -16.13
CA LEU A 548 -31.77 20.37 -15.85
C LEU A 548 -32.47 21.72 -15.58
N LEU A 549 -33.48 22.07 -16.38
CA LEU A 549 -34.31 23.24 -16.15
C LEU A 549 -35.09 23.16 -14.83
N LYS A 550 -35.59 21.98 -14.45
CA LYS A 550 -36.22 21.77 -13.14
C LYS A 550 -35.23 21.92 -11.99
N PHE A 551 -34.00 21.43 -12.16
CA PHE A 551 -32.97 21.56 -11.14
C PHE A 551 -32.58 23.03 -10.93
N ILE A 552 -32.39 23.78 -12.02
CA ILE A 552 -32.17 25.24 -12.00
C ILE A 552 -33.35 25.95 -11.33
N SER A 553 -34.58 25.61 -11.70
CA SER A 553 -35.80 26.19 -11.09
C SER A 553 -35.91 25.89 -9.59
N LEU A 554 -35.49 24.70 -9.15
CA LEU A 554 -35.45 24.34 -7.73
C LEU A 554 -34.47 25.23 -6.96
N ILE A 555 -33.25 25.44 -7.51
CA ILE A 555 -32.24 26.32 -6.93
C ILE A 555 -32.79 27.75 -6.84
N ASP A 556 -33.29 28.30 -7.94
CA ASP A 556 -33.82 29.66 -8.00
C ASP A 556 -34.95 29.90 -7.01
N ARG A 557 -35.86 28.94 -6.85
CA ARG A 557 -37.07 29.09 -6.03
C ARG A 557 -36.79 28.93 -4.53
N LYS A 558 -35.91 28.00 -4.14
CA LYS A 558 -35.74 27.61 -2.74
C LYS A 558 -34.36 27.90 -2.13
N TYR A 559 -33.30 27.90 -2.92
CA TYR A 559 -31.92 27.82 -2.40
C TYR A 559 -31.02 28.98 -2.84
N LEU A 560 -31.54 29.94 -3.62
CA LEU A 560 -30.80 31.13 -3.98
C LEU A 560 -30.57 32.02 -2.75
N SER A 561 -29.31 32.21 -2.39
CA SER A 561 -28.86 33.12 -1.34
C SER A 561 -28.69 34.53 -1.88
N THR A 562 -28.90 35.53 -1.02
CA THR A 562 -28.69 36.96 -1.31
C THR A 562 -27.66 37.52 -0.34
N THR A 563 -27.28 38.80 -0.51
CA THR A 563 -26.39 39.48 0.45
C THR A 563 -26.98 39.60 1.86
N SER A 564 -28.31 39.50 2.00
CA SER A 564 -29.00 39.59 3.28
C SER A 564 -29.48 38.25 3.85
N GLU A 565 -29.58 37.20 3.04
CA GLU A 565 -30.14 35.90 3.44
C GLU A 565 -29.33 34.73 2.87
N SER A 566 -28.77 33.90 3.76
CA SER A 566 -28.07 32.68 3.39
C SER A 566 -29.03 31.48 3.39
N ARG A 567 -29.22 30.86 2.23
CA ARG A 567 -30.05 29.66 2.05
C ARG A 567 -29.15 28.45 1.73
N PRO A 568 -28.81 27.62 2.74
CA PRO A 568 -27.92 26.49 2.53
C PRO A 568 -28.57 25.39 1.66
N LEU A 569 -27.78 24.76 0.81
CA LEU A 569 -28.17 23.63 -0.03
C LEU A 569 -27.20 22.46 0.19
N ASP A 570 -27.71 21.26 0.46
CA ASP A 570 -26.90 20.04 0.31
C ASP A 570 -26.84 19.64 -1.17
N LEU A 571 -25.74 20.03 -1.82
CA LEU A 571 -25.52 19.76 -3.24
C LEU A 571 -25.27 18.26 -3.51
N ALA A 572 -24.83 17.49 -2.51
CA ALA A 572 -24.70 16.05 -2.66
C ALA A 572 -26.07 15.39 -2.85
N GLU A 573 -27.06 15.80 -2.05
CA GLU A 573 -28.42 15.32 -2.19
C GLU A 573 -29.06 15.78 -3.50
N LYS A 574 -28.96 17.07 -3.85
CA LYS A 574 -29.69 17.55 -5.04
C LYS A 574 -29.10 17.10 -6.36
N THR A 575 -27.78 16.90 -6.44
CA THR A 575 -27.19 16.26 -7.63
C THR A 575 -27.66 14.81 -7.78
N GLN A 576 -27.95 14.12 -6.66
CA GLN A 576 -28.55 12.79 -6.70
C GLN A 576 -29.99 12.82 -7.21
N PHE A 577 -30.80 13.76 -6.72
CA PHE A 577 -32.17 13.96 -7.18
C PHE A 577 -32.24 14.29 -8.66
N PHE A 578 -31.32 15.13 -9.14
CA PHE A 578 -31.17 15.44 -10.55
C PHE A 578 -30.88 14.18 -11.38
N ALA A 579 -29.87 13.40 -11.02
CA ALA A 579 -29.50 12.21 -11.78
C ALA A 579 -30.59 11.11 -11.74
N LEU A 580 -31.33 10.99 -10.62
CA LEU A 580 -32.48 10.10 -10.49
C LEU A 580 -33.63 10.49 -11.42
N ASP A 581 -33.98 11.78 -11.48
CA ASP A 581 -35.02 12.25 -12.38
C ASP A 581 -34.59 12.17 -13.85
N VAL A 582 -33.30 12.39 -14.15
CA VAL A 582 -32.75 12.20 -15.51
C VAL A 582 -32.87 10.74 -15.94
N ILE A 583 -32.42 9.78 -15.13
CA ILE A 583 -32.54 8.36 -15.50
C ILE A 583 -34.00 7.91 -15.57
N GLY A 584 -34.87 8.43 -14.71
CA GLY A 584 -36.32 8.25 -14.81
C GLY A 584 -36.84 8.62 -16.21
N ASP A 585 -36.60 9.86 -16.61
CA ASP A 585 -37.10 10.41 -17.88
C ASP A 585 -36.45 9.71 -19.09
N VAL A 586 -35.13 9.50 -19.07
CA VAL A 586 -34.39 8.90 -20.18
C VAL A 586 -34.67 7.40 -20.34
N SER A 587 -34.71 6.65 -19.24
CA SER A 587 -34.86 5.19 -19.30
C SER A 587 -36.32 4.74 -19.33
N PHE A 588 -37.22 5.44 -18.62
CA PHE A 588 -38.60 5.03 -18.41
C PHE A 588 -39.63 5.98 -19.04
N GLY A 589 -39.17 7.08 -19.63
CA GLY A 589 -40.03 8.08 -20.29
C GLY A 589 -40.75 9.04 -19.33
N GLU A 590 -40.55 8.90 -18.01
CA GLU A 590 -41.11 9.79 -16.99
C GLU A 590 -40.15 9.97 -15.80
N PRO A 591 -39.95 11.19 -15.27
CA PRO A 591 -39.12 11.40 -14.09
C PRO A 591 -39.77 10.82 -12.83
N PHE A 592 -38.96 10.44 -11.84
CA PHE A 592 -39.46 9.91 -10.56
C PHE A 592 -40.07 10.99 -9.65
N GLY A 593 -39.67 12.25 -9.82
CA GLY A 593 -40.25 13.42 -9.17
C GLY A 593 -39.41 13.98 -8.01
N TYR A 594 -38.16 13.56 -7.83
CA TYR A 594 -37.31 13.99 -6.72
C TYR A 594 -37.06 15.51 -6.73
N LEU A 595 -36.78 16.11 -7.90
CA LEU A 595 -36.57 17.56 -8.01
C LEU A 595 -37.85 18.36 -7.76
N THR A 596 -39.01 17.78 -8.10
CA THR A 596 -40.30 18.47 -7.99
C THR A 596 -40.75 18.53 -6.55
N LYS A 597 -40.62 17.41 -5.83
CA LYS A 597 -40.97 17.28 -4.41
C LYS A 597 -39.88 17.80 -3.48
N ASP A 598 -38.62 17.76 -3.94
CA ASP A 598 -37.44 18.15 -3.17
C ASP A 598 -37.25 17.28 -1.90
N GLU A 599 -37.46 15.97 -2.05
CA GLU A 599 -37.47 14.96 -1.00
C GLU A 599 -36.78 13.69 -1.48
N ASP A 600 -36.14 12.93 -0.56
CA ASP A 600 -35.59 11.60 -0.84
C ASP A 600 -36.72 10.58 -0.97
N LEU A 601 -37.38 10.59 -2.14
CA LEU A 601 -38.46 9.68 -2.44
C LEU A 601 -37.98 8.24 -2.27
N PHE A 602 -38.83 7.40 -1.69
CA PHE A 602 -38.53 5.97 -1.47
C PHE A 602 -37.31 5.69 -0.58
N GLN A 603 -36.78 6.69 0.15
CA GLN A 603 -35.59 6.55 1.01
C GLN A 603 -34.36 6.06 0.25
N TYR A 604 -34.21 6.46 -1.01
CA TYR A 604 -33.15 5.95 -1.88
C TYR A 604 -31.75 6.23 -1.32
N ASN A 605 -31.51 7.43 -0.82
CA ASN A 605 -30.21 7.80 -0.25
C ASN A 605 -29.92 7.01 1.04
N GLU A 606 -30.93 6.83 1.88
CA GLU A 606 -30.83 6.06 3.13
C GLU A 606 -30.56 4.56 2.86
N ILE A 607 -31.26 3.96 1.91
CA ILE A 607 -31.07 2.56 1.50
C ILE A 607 -29.68 2.35 0.91
N ASN A 608 -29.20 3.28 0.09
CA ASN A 608 -27.83 3.21 -0.40
C ASN A 608 -26.84 3.25 0.77
N ALA A 609 -26.90 4.27 1.64
CA ALA A 609 -25.97 4.42 2.75
C ALA A 609 -25.88 3.18 3.66
N SER A 610 -27.00 2.51 3.92
CA SER A 610 -27.06 1.29 4.74
C SER A 610 -26.59 0.01 4.03
N SER A 611 -26.71 -0.07 2.70
CA SER A 611 -26.30 -1.27 1.92
C SER A 611 -24.81 -1.29 1.54
N LEU A 612 -24.11 -0.15 1.54
CA LEU A 612 -22.70 -0.05 1.10
C LEU A 612 -21.72 -0.96 1.84
N PRO A 613 -21.74 -1.08 3.18
CA PRO A 613 -20.80 -1.93 3.88
C PRO A 613 -20.98 -3.40 3.51
N VAL A 614 -22.22 -3.82 3.32
CA VAL A 614 -22.56 -5.20 2.92
C VAL A 614 -22.08 -5.46 1.50
N MET A 615 -22.39 -4.57 0.56
CA MET A 615 -21.94 -4.69 -0.84
C MET A 615 -20.41 -4.73 -0.94
N ASN A 616 -19.70 -3.89 -0.16
CA ASN A 616 -18.25 -3.91 -0.12
C ASN A 616 -17.73 -5.28 0.34
N MET A 617 -18.25 -5.78 1.46
CA MET A 617 -17.83 -7.06 2.05
C MET A 617 -18.02 -8.24 1.08
N VAL A 618 -19.18 -8.36 0.43
CA VAL A 618 -19.45 -9.47 -0.50
C VAL A 618 -18.69 -9.34 -1.83
N SER A 619 -18.33 -8.12 -2.23
CA SER A 619 -17.53 -7.88 -3.46
C SER A 619 -16.05 -8.20 -3.27
N VAL A 620 -15.51 -8.00 -2.07
CA VAL A 620 -14.12 -8.33 -1.70
C VAL A 620 -14.01 -9.80 -1.30
N TYR A 621 -14.89 -10.29 -0.45
CA TYR A 621 -14.92 -11.69 -0.01
C TYR A 621 -15.95 -12.48 -0.81
N THR A 622 -15.66 -12.73 -2.08
CA THR A 622 -16.60 -13.35 -3.03
C THR A 622 -17.08 -14.74 -2.60
N TRP A 623 -16.30 -15.46 -1.78
CA TRP A 623 -16.71 -16.71 -1.16
C TRP A 623 -17.88 -16.54 -0.18
N LEU A 624 -18.01 -15.39 0.49
CA LEU A 624 -19.10 -15.11 1.41
C LEU A 624 -20.44 -15.06 0.67
N GLY A 625 -20.47 -14.48 -0.53
CA GLY A 625 -21.66 -14.52 -1.39
C GLY A 625 -22.12 -15.94 -1.68
N ARG A 626 -21.18 -16.85 -2.00
CA ARG A 626 -21.50 -18.28 -2.21
C ARG A 626 -22.09 -18.97 -0.97
N VAL A 627 -21.75 -18.49 0.23
CA VAL A 627 -22.27 -19.02 1.50
C VAL A 627 -23.63 -18.41 1.82
N VAL A 628 -23.80 -17.10 1.71
CA VAL A 628 -25.06 -16.39 2.02
C VAL A 628 -26.19 -16.82 1.07
N HIS A 629 -25.88 -17.17 -0.19
CA HIS A 629 -26.88 -17.69 -1.12
C HIS A 629 -27.27 -19.17 -0.89
N ARG A 630 -26.67 -19.88 0.08
CA ARG A 630 -27.06 -21.26 0.42
C ARG A 630 -28.10 -21.29 1.52
N TRP A 631 -28.94 -22.31 1.49
CA TRP A 631 -29.87 -22.60 2.59
C TRP A 631 -29.08 -22.96 3.87
N PRO A 632 -29.48 -22.47 5.07
CA PRO A 632 -30.65 -21.62 5.34
C PRO A 632 -30.38 -20.10 5.25
N LEU A 633 -29.12 -19.67 5.05
CA LEU A 633 -28.75 -18.24 5.03
C LEU A 633 -29.43 -17.42 3.93
N SER A 634 -29.80 -18.07 2.82
CA SER A 634 -30.55 -17.44 1.73
C SER A 634 -31.90 -16.87 2.17
N LEU A 635 -32.43 -17.30 3.33
CA LEU A 635 -33.66 -16.73 3.91
C LEU A 635 -33.47 -15.31 4.46
N LEU A 636 -32.23 -14.88 4.72
CA LEU A 636 -31.87 -13.55 5.20
C LEU A 636 -31.67 -12.53 4.07
N LEU A 637 -31.76 -12.96 2.81
CA LEU A 637 -31.62 -12.06 1.66
C LEU A 637 -32.87 -11.16 1.53
N PRO A 638 -32.69 -9.91 1.07
CA PRO A 638 -33.81 -8.98 0.86
C PRO A 638 -34.86 -9.57 -0.09
N ARG A 639 -36.12 -9.33 0.23
CA ARG A 639 -37.27 -9.75 -0.58
C ARG A 639 -37.99 -8.54 -1.15
N GLU A 640 -38.68 -8.74 -2.27
CA GLU A 640 -39.40 -7.67 -2.95
C GLU A 640 -40.56 -7.10 -2.13
N GLU A 641 -41.08 -7.88 -1.17
CA GLU A 641 -42.15 -7.46 -0.26
C GLU A 641 -41.63 -6.63 0.92
N ASP A 642 -40.31 -6.51 1.11
CA ASP A 642 -39.75 -5.76 2.23
C ASP A 642 -40.05 -4.26 2.07
N HIS A 643 -40.66 -3.66 3.08
CA HIS A 643 -41.00 -2.24 3.09
C HIS A 643 -39.81 -1.31 3.41
N VAL A 644 -38.64 -1.87 3.71
CA VAL A 644 -37.40 -1.17 4.09
C VAL A 644 -36.18 -1.77 3.40
N GLY A 645 -35.09 -1.01 3.32
CA GLY A 645 -33.81 -1.51 2.79
C GLY A 645 -33.85 -1.84 1.30
N PHE A 646 -32.95 -2.74 0.88
CA PHE A 646 -32.75 -3.09 -0.53
C PHE A 646 -34.01 -3.72 -1.19
N GLY A 647 -34.84 -4.44 -0.43
CA GLY A 647 -36.08 -5.03 -0.92
C GLY A 647 -37.14 -3.99 -1.36
N ARG A 648 -37.19 -2.82 -0.71
CA ARG A 648 -38.06 -1.71 -1.11
C ARG A 648 -37.67 -1.13 -2.47
N LEU A 649 -36.37 -0.95 -2.69
CA LEU A 649 -35.84 -0.57 -4.00
C LEU A 649 -36.21 -1.63 -5.04
N MET A 650 -36.24 -2.91 -4.63
CA MET A 650 -36.64 -3.99 -5.52
C MET A 650 -38.08 -3.88 -6.01
N GLY A 651 -39.01 -3.68 -5.08
CA GLY A 651 -40.42 -3.44 -5.40
C GLY A 651 -40.63 -2.20 -6.29
N PHE A 652 -39.83 -1.14 -6.08
CA PHE A 652 -39.90 0.08 -6.87
C PHE A 652 -39.58 -0.16 -8.36
N ALA A 653 -38.45 -0.77 -8.71
CA ALA A 653 -38.10 -1.01 -10.11
C ALA A 653 -39.10 -1.95 -10.81
N ARG A 654 -39.57 -2.98 -10.09
CA ARG A 654 -40.57 -3.94 -10.58
C ARG A 654 -41.92 -3.28 -10.85
N HIS A 655 -42.33 -2.32 -10.02
CA HIS A 655 -43.55 -1.54 -10.26
C HIS A 655 -43.51 -0.82 -11.63
N PHE A 656 -42.40 -0.15 -11.96
CA PHE A 656 -42.26 0.54 -13.25
C PHE A 656 -42.26 -0.42 -14.43
N VAL A 657 -41.53 -1.54 -14.34
CA VAL A 657 -41.50 -2.54 -15.41
C VAL A 657 -42.88 -3.16 -15.63
N ARG A 658 -43.57 -3.58 -14.56
CA ARG A 658 -44.91 -4.19 -14.68
C ARG A 658 -45.96 -3.20 -15.15
N LYS A 659 -45.94 -1.96 -14.65
CA LYS A 659 -46.78 -0.88 -15.18
C LYS A 659 -46.56 -0.72 -16.68
N ARG A 660 -45.30 -0.70 -17.12
CA ARG A 660 -44.96 -0.55 -18.55
C ARG A 660 -45.45 -1.74 -19.40
N LEU A 661 -45.27 -2.96 -18.93
CA LEU A 661 -45.74 -4.17 -19.63
C LEU A 661 -47.27 -4.24 -19.70
N ALA A 662 -47.97 -3.77 -18.65
CA ALA A 662 -49.43 -3.72 -18.60
C ALA A 662 -50.03 -2.67 -19.55
N GLU A 663 -49.32 -1.56 -19.82
CA GLU A 663 -49.72 -0.55 -20.82
C GLU A 663 -49.61 -1.05 -22.28
N GLY A 664 -49.04 -2.23 -22.52
CA GLY A 664 -48.85 -2.84 -23.85
C GLY A 664 -47.70 -2.21 -24.66
N ILE A 665 -47.62 -2.52 -25.96
CA ILE A 665 -46.66 -1.88 -26.91
C ILE A 665 -47.16 -0.46 -27.22
N ALA A 666 -47.16 0.42 -26.22
CA ALA A 666 -47.36 1.84 -26.44
C ALA A 666 -46.18 2.40 -27.25
N THR A 667 -46.46 3.29 -28.20
CA THR A 667 -45.52 3.98 -29.10
C THR A 667 -44.62 5.02 -28.38
N ARG A 668 -44.24 4.80 -27.11
CA ARG A 668 -43.29 5.69 -26.44
C ARG A 668 -41.89 5.45 -26.98
N LYS A 669 -41.13 6.53 -27.20
CA LYS A 669 -39.74 6.49 -27.68
C LYS A 669 -38.80 6.66 -26.49
N ASP A 670 -38.62 5.58 -25.73
CA ASP A 670 -37.75 5.51 -24.55
C ASP A 670 -36.85 4.25 -24.59
N MET A 671 -35.84 4.21 -23.72
CA MET A 671 -34.86 3.11 -23.66
C MET A 671 -35.54 1.76 -23.36
N MET A 672 -36.50 1.75 -22.43
CA MET A 672 -37.23 0.53 -22.05
C MET A 672 -38.04 -0.04 -23.21
N GLN A 673 -38.65 0.80 -24.04
CA GLN A 673 -39.38 0.33 -25.23
C GLN A 673 -38.44 -0.33 -26.24
N ILE A 674 -37.23 0.19 -26.44
CA ILE A 674 -36.22 -0.42 -27.32
C ILE A 674 -35.81 -1.78 -26.76
N HIS A 675 -35.62 -1.90 -25.45
CA HIS A 675 -35.31 -3.18 -24.80
C HIS A 675 -36.43 -4.21 -24.94
N ILE A 676 -37.70 -3.79 -24.79
CA ILE A 676 -38.88 -4.64 -25.05
C ILE A 676 -38.88 -5.09 -26.51
N SER A 677 -38.66 -4.17 -27.45
CA SER A 677 -38.63 -4.47 -28.90
C SER A 677 -37.49 -5.40 -29.30
N ASN A 678 -36.39 -5.44 -28.54
CA ASN A 678 -35.28 -6.37 -28.72
C ASN A 678 -35.47 -7.72 -28.00
N GLY A 679 -36.68 -8.01 -27.49
CA GLY A 679 -37.03 -9.31 -26.94
C GLY A 679 -36.45 -9.57 -25.54
N MET A 680 -36.36 -8.54 -24.70
CA MET A 680 -36.13 -8.76 -23.26
C MET A 680 -37.40 -9.22 -22.56
N ASN A 681 -37.29 -10.25 -21.73
CA ASN A 681 -38.38 -10.70 -20.86
C ASN A 681 -38.52 -9.84 -19.59
N GLU A 682 -39.57 -10.07 -18.79
CA GLU A 682 -39.85 -9.28 -17.58
C GLU A 682 -38.68 -9.28 -16.59
N GLU A 683 -38.06 -10.42 -16.31
CA GLU A 683 -36.93 -10.51 -15.37
C GLU A 683 -35.66 -9.81 -15.92
N GLU A 684 -35.40 -9.94 -17.22
CA GLU A 684 -34.33 -9.19 -17.90
C GLU A 684 -34.56 -7.68 -17.80
N LEU A 685 -35.79 -7.21 -18.00
CA LEU A 685 -36.16 -5.78 -17.89
C LEU A 685 -36.05 -5.26 -16.46
N ILE A 686 -36.44 -6.05 -15.46
CA ILE A 686 -36.29 -5.71 -14.04
C ILE A 686 -34.81 -5.53 -13.67
N GLN A 687 -33.96 -6.47 -14.06
CA GLN A 687 -32.50 -6.37 -13.86
C GLN A 687 -31.92 -5.13 -14.56
N GLN A 688 -32.39 -4.84 -15.77
CA GLN A 688 -31.96 -3.67 -16.52
C GLN A 688 -32.35 -2.37 -15.80
N ALA A 689 -33.60 -2.28 -15.31
CA ALA A 689 -34.09 -1.14 -14.55
C ALA A 689 -33.22 -0.88 -13.30
N PHE A 690 -32.83 -1.93 -12.56
CA PHE A 690 -31.90 -1.77 -11.43
C PHE A 690 -30.54 -1.24 -11.82
N ILE A 691 -29.93 -1.83 -12.86
CA ILE A 691 -28.62 -1.38 -13.33
C ILE A 691 -28.71 0.09 -13.73
N SER A 692 -29.74 0.48 -14.47
CA SER A 692 -29.93 1.85 -14.91
C SER A 692 -30.12 2.80 -13.72
N ILE A 693 -30.98 2.46 -12.75
CA ILE A 693 -31.20 3.31 -11.56
C ILE A 693 -29.93 3.43 -10.71
N ILE A 694 -29.28 2.32 -10.34
CA ILE A 694 -28.11 2.34 -9.44
C ILE A 694 -26.87 2.89 -10.15
N ALA A 695 -26.53 2.33 -11.31
CA ALA A 695 -25.31 2.73 -12.02
C ALA A 695 -25.46 4.10 -12.68
N GLY A 696 -26.64 4.44 -13.20
CA GLY A 696 -26.87 5.70 -13.90
C GLY A 696 -26.99 6.92 -12.99
N SER A 697 -27.60 6.78 -11.81
CA SER A 697 -27.81 7.93 -10.91
C SER A 697 -26.59 8.23 -10.04
N ASN A 698 -26.14 7.27 -9.22
CA ASN A 698 -25.08 7.47 -8.23
C ASN A 698 -23.76 7.91 -8.88
N THR A 699 -23.37 7.26 -9.98
CA THR A 699 -22.07 7.53 -10.61
C THR A 699 -22.02 8.93 -11.23
N THR A 700 -23.09 9.32 -11.93
CA THR A 700 -23.19 10.62 -12.59
C THR A 700 -23.30 11.74 -11.57
N ALA A 701 -24.11 11.54 -10.53
CA ALA A 701 -24.27 12.52 -9.46
C ALA A 701 -22.99 12.71 -8.63
N HIS A 702 -22.23 11.64 -8.38
CA HIS A 702 -20.91 11.72 -7.75
C HIS A 702 -19.93 12.49 -8.64
N ALA A 703 -19.83 12.16 -9.92
CA ALA A 703 -18.95 12.86 -10.86
C ALA A 703 -19.26 14.36 -10.92
N LEU A 704 -20.55 14.72 -10.99
CA LEU A 704 -20.99 16.10 -11.02
C LEU A 704 -20.59 16.86 -9.73
N ARG A 705 -20.97 16.36 -8.55
CA ARG A 705 -20.70 17.05 -7.28
C ARG A 705 -19.20 17.16 -6.97
N MET A 706 -18.41 16.13 -7.29
CA MET A 706 -16.96 16.16 -7.08
C MET A 706 -16.25 17.07 -8.07
N THR A 707 -16.77 17.20 -9.30
CA THR A 707 -16.27 18.19 -10.27
C THR A 707 -16.57 19.61 -9.77
N ILE A 708 -17.78 19.87 -9.26
CA ILE A 708 -18.15 21.17 -8.68
C ILE A 708 -17.23 21.49 -7.48
N LEU A 709 -17.07 20.55 -6.53
CA LEU A 709 -16.16 20.74 -5.40
C LEU A 709 -14.73 21.06 -5.84
N SER A 710 -14.23 20.33 -6.85
CA SER A 710 -12.88 20.56 -7.39
C SER A 710 -12.76 21.94 -8.04
N LEU A 711 -13.78 22.42 -8.74
CA LEU A 711 -13.77 23.76 -9.32
C LEU A 711 -13.79 24.87 -8.26
N ILE A 712 -14.70 24.80 -7.30
CA ILE A 712 -14.91 25.89 -6.32
C ILE A 712 -13.77 26.00 -5.31
N THR A 713 -12.96 24.95 -5.18
CA THR A 713 -11.74 24.93 -4.35
C THR A 713 -10.47 25.25 -5.16
N ASN A 714 -10.57 25.47 -6.48
CA ASN A 714 -9.45 25.78 -7.37
C ASN A 714 -9.71 27.09 -8.15
N PRO A 715 -9.31 28.25 -7.62
CA PRO A 715 -9.66 29.56 -8.19
C PRO A 715 -9.22 29.77 -9.64
N ASN A 716 -8.05 29.22 -10.03
CA ASN A 716 -7.56 29.35 -11.41
C ASN A 716 -8.47 28.59 -12.38
N ALA A 717 -8.82 27.33 -12.05
CA ALA A 717 -9.68 26.52 -12.90
C ALA A 717 -11.10 27.07 -12.97
N TYR A 718 -11.61 27.57 -11.85
CA TYR A 718 -12.89 28.28 -11.77
C TYR A 718 -12.95 29.45 -12.74
N ARG A 719 -11.98 30.38 -12.65
CA ARG A 719 -11.95 31.58 -13.50
C ARG A 719 -11.81 31.24 -14.98
N SER A 720 -10.96 30.29 -15.33
CA SER A 720 -10.77 29.84 -16.72
C SER A 720 -12.06 29.25 -17.31
N LEU A 721 -12.76 28.40 -16.56
CA LEU A 721 -14.04 27.84 -16.98
C LEU A 721 -15.10 28.93 -17.17
N VAL A 722 -15.26 29.82 -16.18
CA VAL A 722 -16.24 30.91 -16.25
C VAL A 722 -15.94 31.85 -17.42
N ALA A 723 -14.66 32.15 -17.70
CA ALA A 723 -14.26 32.96 -18.85
C ALA A 723 -14.65 32.31 -20.18
N GLU A 724 -14.42 31.00 -20.33
CA GLU A 724 -14.85 30.27 -21.53
C GLU A 724 -16.38 30.26 -21.68
N ILE A 725 -17.12 30.01 -20.60
CA ILE A 725 -18.58 30.01 -20.59
C ILE A 725 -19.13 31.40 -20.96
N ARG A 726 -18.59 32.48 -20.38
CA ARG A 726 -18.99 33.86 -20.70
C ARG A 726 -18.78 34.17 -22.18
N LYS A 727 -17.62 33.81 -22.73
CA LYS A 727 -17.32 33.99 -24.16
C LYS A 727 -18.28 33.23 -25.08
N ALA A 728 -18.77 32.07 -24.64
CA ALA A 728 -19.73 31.27 -25.41
C ALA A 728 -21.19 31.74 -25.25
N THR A 729 -21.55 32.44 -24.17
CA THR A 729 -22.94 32.62 -23.73
C THR A 729 -23.83 33.36 -24.74
N SER A 730 -23.30 34.30 -25.51
CA SER A 730 -24.08 35.05 -26.52
C SER A 730 -24.51 34.21 -27.72
N SER A 731 -23.94 33.02 -27.93
CA SER A 731 -24.10 32.23 -29.15
C SER A 731 -24.63 30.81 -28.91
N VAL A 732 -25.32 30.56 -27.79
CA VAL A 732 -25.78 29.21 -27.40
C VAL A 732 -27.26 29.15 -27.07
N SER A 733 -27.86 27.98 -27.28
CA SER A 733 -29.22 27.66 -26.83
C SER A 733 -29.32 27.69 -25.30
N ASN A 734 -30.54 27.69 -24.78
CA ASN A 734 -30.81 27.68 -23.35
C ASN A 734 -31.85 26.58 -23.02
N PRO A 735 -31.45 25.40 -22.50
CA PRO A 735 -30.07 24.99 -22.17
C PRO A 735 -29.14 24.78 -23.39
N ILE A 736 -27.83 24.77 -23.17
CA ILE A 736 -26.80 24.53 -24.18
C ILE A 736 -26.95 23.17 -24.84
N SER A 737 -26.76 23.08 -26.16
CA SER A 737 -26.78 21.80 -26.86
C SER A 737 -25.52 20.95 -26.60
N TRP A 738 -25.66 19.63 -26.63
CA TRP A 738 -24.55 18.67 -26.49
C TRP A 738 -23.49 18.89 -27.58
N ALA A 739 -23.92 19.11 -28.82
CA ALA A 739 -23.00 19.42 -29.92
C ALA A 739 -22.15 20.67 -29.60
N ARG A 740 -22.72 21.67 -28.92
CA ARG A 740 -21.99 22.87 -28.54
C ARG A 740 -21.04 22.64 -27.36
N THR A 741 -21.41 21.87 -26.34
CA THR A 741 -20.49 21.58 -25.22
C THR A 741 -19.22 20.85 -25.66
N GLN A 742 -19.29 20.08 -26.75
CA GLN A 742 -18.13 19.41 -27.37
C GLN A 742 -17.11 20.39 -27.99
N THR A 743 -17.53 21.63 -28.29
CA THR A 743 -16.65 22.66 -28.88
C THR A 743 -15.97 23.56 -27.85
N LEU A 744 -16.21 23.33 -26.56
CA LEU A 744 -15.65 24.12 -25.45
C LEU A 744 -14.47 23.37 -24.81
N PRO A 745 -13.22 23.63 -25.22
CA PRO A 745 -12.06 22.83 -24.81
C PRO A 745 -11.82 22.82 -23.30
N TYR A 746 -12.02 23.95 -22.61
CA TYR A 746 -11.77 24.01 -21.17
C TYR A 746 -12.85 23.27 -20.38
N LEU A 747 -14.12 23.36 -20.78
CA LEU A 747 -15.21 22.54 -20.23
C LEU A 747 -14.92 21.04 -20.38
N GLN A 748 -14.46 20.60 -21.56
CA GLN A 748 -14.06 19.21 -21.79
C GLN A 748 -12.93 18.80 -20.83
N ALA A 749 -11.92 19.66 -20.67
CA ALA A 749 -10.79 19.41 -19.78
C ALA A 749 -11.22 19.31 -18.31
N VAL A 750 -12.12 20.18 -17.86
CA VAL A 750 -12.66 20.20 -16.49
C VAL A 750 -13.40 18.91 -16.17
N VAL A 751 -14.29 18.46 -17.05
CA VAL A 751 -15.07 17.24 -16.80
C VAL A 751 -14.16 16.01 -16.80
N ARG A 752 -13.19 15.94 -17.71
CA ARG A 752 -12.18 14.86 -17.72
C ARG A 752 -11.34 14.87 -16.46
N GLU A 753 -10.89 16.03 -16.00
CA GLU A 753 -10.08 16.17 -14.80
C GLU A 753 -10.88 15.81 -13.53
N GLY A 754 -12.16 16.18 -13.47
CA GLY A 754 -13.05 15.82 -12.36
C GLY A 754 -13.22 14.31 -12.24
N LEU A 755 -13.54 13.65 -13.35
CA LEU A 755 -13.68 12.20 -13.43
C LEU A 755 -12.36 11.44 -13.23
N ARG A 756 -11.21 12.02 -13.65
CA ARG A 756 -9.87 11.47 -13.38
C ARG A 756 -9.58 11.46 -11.88
N MET A 757 -9.82 12.58 -11.21
CA MET A 757 -9.55 12.72 -9.78
C MET A 757 -10.53 11.94 -8.91
N TRP A 758 -11.79 11.86 -9.36
CA TRP A 758 -12.90 11.30 -8.62
C TRP A 758 -13.67 10.29 -9.47
N PRO A 759 -13.05 9.15 -9.82
CA PRO A 759 -13.72 8.12 -10.59
C PRO A 759 -14.85 7.51 -9.76
N PRO A 760 -16.09 7.47 -10.26
CA PRO A 760 -17.22 7.04 -9.44
C PRO A 760 -17.16 5.56 -9.01
N VAL A 761 -16.44 4.72 -9.75
CA VAL A 761 -16.24 3.30 -9.43
C VAL A 761 -14.94 3.14 -8.65
N ALA A 762 -14.99 2.41 -7.53
CA ALA A 762 -13.82 2.08 -6.71
C ALA A 762 -13.62 0.57 -6.50
N GLY A 763 -14.60 -0.26 -6.86
CA GLY A 763 -14.49 -1.73 -6.80
C GLY A 763 -13.35 -2.25 -7.68
N LEU A 764 -12.72 -3.35 -7.28
CA LEU A 764 -11.45 -3.80 -7.88
C LEU A 764 -11.60 -4.32 -9.32
N GLY A 765 -12.80 -4.70 -9.75
CA GLY A 765 -13.09 -4.97 -11.16
C GLY A 765 -12.36 -6.18 -11.76
N PHE A 766 -11.97 -7.15 -10.93
CA PHE A 766 -11.04 -8.24 -11.27
C PHE A 766 -11.32 -8.93 -12.60
N LYS A 767 -10.30 -9.02 -13.46
CA LYS A 767 -10.27 -9.89 -14.64
C LYS A 767 -9.47 -11.14 -14.34
N GLN A 768 -9.96 -12.28 -14.81
CA GLN A 768 -9.31 -13.55 -14.60
C GLN A 768 -8.31 -13.83 -15.73
N VAL A 769 -7.07 -14.14 -15.36
CA VAL A 769 -6.01 -14.56 -16.28
C VAL A 769 -6.42 -15.89 -16.95
N PRO A 770 -6.23 -16.03 -18.27
CA PRO A 770 -6.60 -17.25 -19.00
C PRO A 770 -5.81 -18.48 -18.50
N PRO A 771 -6.30 -19.71 -18.72
CA PRO A 771 -5.69 -20.94 -18.16
C PRO A 771 -4.19 -21.10 -18.44
N GLU A 772 -3.73 -20.67 -19.60
CA GLU A 772 -2.32 -20.69 -20.02
C GLU A 772 -1.41 -19.70 -19.27
N GLY A 773 -1.98 -18.77 -18.49
CA GLY A 773 -1.26 -17.66 -17.87
C GLY A 773 -1.07 -16.47 -18.82
N ASP A 774 -0.48 -15.39 -18.31
CA ASP A 774 -0.07 -14.24 -19.13
C ASP A 774 1.17 -13.57 -18.55
N THR A 775 1.94 -12.86 -19.37
CA THR A 775 3.07 -12.05 -18.91
C THR A 775 2.70 -10.58 -18.85
N ILE A 776 2.51 -10.06 -17.65
CA ILE A 776 2.12 -8.67 -17.40
C ILE A 776 3.34 -7.91 -16.87
N ASN A 777 3.77 -6.87 -17.59
CA ASN A 777 4.91 -6.02 -17.22
C ASN A 777 6.18 -6.83 -16.87
N GLY A 778 6.45 -7.87 -17.67
CA GLY A 778 7.58 -8.78 -17.51
C GLY A 778 7.41 -9.87 -16.45
N PHE A 779 6.27 -9.92 -15.75
CA PHE A 779 5.98 -10.97 -14.76
C PHE A 779 5.02 -11.99 -15.33
N PHE A 780 5.40 -13.27 -15.29
CA PHE A 780 4.46 -14.35 -15.56
C PHE A 780 3.43 -14.45 -14.43
N VAL A 781 2.16 -14.32 -14.79
CA VAL A 781 1.00 -14.42 -13.91
C VAL A 781 0.27 -15.73 -14.24
N PRO A 782 0.17 -16.68 -13.29
CA PRO A 782 -0.47 -17.97 -13.55
C PRO A 782 -1.96 -17.84 -13.89
N GLY A 783 -2.47 -18.78 -14.69
CA GLY A 783 -3.89 -18.86 -15.01
C GLY A 783 -4.78 -18.98 -13.78
N GLY A 784 -5.95 -18.35 -13.82
CA GLY A 784 -6.87 -18.27 -12.68
C GLY A 784 -6.58 -17.15 -11.68
N THR A 785 -5.43 -16.46 -11.80
CA THR A 785 -5.14 -15.25 -11.01
C THR A 785 -6.13 -14.13 -11.37
N GLN A 786 -6.51 -13.32 -10.39
CA GLN A 786 -7.40 -12.17 -10.52
C GLN A 786 -6.57 -10.87 -10.62
N VAL A 787 -6.72 -10.12 -11.70
CA VAL A 787 -6.02 -8.84 -11.93
C VAL A 787 -7.03 -7.70 -11.83
N GLY A 788 -6.86 -6.84 -10.83
CA GLY A 788 -7.73 -5.69 -10.54
C GLY A 788 -7.13 -4.37 -11.02
N GLN A 789 -8.00 -3.36 -11.17
CA GLN A 789 -7.65 -2.09 -11.80
C GLN A 789 -7.20 -0.98 -10.85
N GLY A 790 -7.70 -0.96 -9.61
CA GLY A 790 -7.47 0.17 -8.71
C GLY A 790 -7.86 1.52 -9.33
N PHE A 791 -9.15 1.70 -9.70
CA PHE A 791 -9.67 2.88 -10.41
C PHE A 791 -9.16 4.22 -9.87
N TYR A 792 -9.23 4.42 -8.55
CA TYR A 792 -8.76 5.65 -7.91
C TYR A 792 -7.25 5.91 -8.06
N ALA A 793 -6.46 4.82 -8.12
CA ALA A 793 -5.02 4.87 -8.27
C ALA A 793 -4.59 5.07 -9.73
N VAL A 794 -5.35 4.57 -10.72
CA VAL A 794 -5.12 4.88 -12.15
C VAL A 794 -5.15 6.39 -12.38
N GLY A 795 -6.15 7.07 -11.81
CA GLY A 795 -6.26 8.53 -11.87
C GLY A 795 -5.10 9.28 -11.22
N ARG A 796 -4.29 8.64 -10.36
CA ARG A 796 -3.16 9.24 -9.63
C ARG A 796 -1.80 8.64 -9.99
N SER A 797 -1.77 7.74 -10.96
CA SER A 797 -0.52 7.11 -11.38
C SER A 797 0.42 8.15 -11.97
N ARG A 798 1.56 8.36 -11.31
CA ARG A 798 2.60 9.30 -11.79
C ARG A 798 3.17 8.88 -13.16
N LEU A 799 3.07 7.58 -13.49
CA LEU A 799 3.43 7.04 -14.81
C LEU A 799 2.68 7.73 -15.94
N VAL A 800 1.41 8.10 -15.74
CA VAL A 800 0.56 8.73 -16.75
C VAL A 800 0.47 10.24 -16.51
N TRP A 801 0.26 10.65 -15.27
CA TRP A 801 -0.13 12.03 -14.95
C TRP A 801 1.04 12.93 -14.53
N GLY A 802 2.23 12.36 -14.31
CA GLY A 802 3.42 13.08 -13.85
C GLY A 802 3.41 13.40 -12.36
N ASN A 803 4.36 14.24 -11.92
CA ASN A 803 4.60 14.54 -10.51
C ASN A 803 3.42 15.25 -9.81
N ASP A 804 2.55 15.90 -10.57
CA ASP A 804 1.38 16.62 -10.07
C ASP A 804 0.09 15.83 -10.27
N ALA A 805 0.17 14.49 -10.29
CA ALA A 805 -0.97 13.60 -10.44
C ALA A 805 -2.09 13.86 -9.41
N ASP A 806 -1.74 14.31 -8.21
CA ASP A 806 -2.69 14.62 -7.14
C ASP A 806 -3.33 16.01 -7.24
N VAL A 807 -2.92 16.84 -8.21
CA VAL A 807 -3.42 18.21 -8.39
C VAL A 807 -4.54 18.24 -9.42
N PHE A 808 -5.67 18.88 -9.08
CA PHE A 808 -6.73 19.17 -10.04
C PHE A 808 -6.29 20.32 -10.96
N ARG A 809 -5.89 19.99 -12.19
CA ARG A 809 -5.36 20.94 -13.18
C ARG A 809 -5.88 20.61 -14.58
N PRO A 810 -7.06 21.13 -14.98
CA PRO A 810 -7.63 20.90 -16.31
C PRO A 810 -6.69 21.26 -17.47
N GLU A 811 -5.80 22.24 -17.29
CA GLU A 811 -4.83 22.68 -18.31
C GLU A 811 -3.96 21.54 -18.85
N ARG A 812 -3.76 20.46 -18.08
CA ARG A 812 -2.98 19.29 -18.53
C ARG A 812 -3.54 18.67 -19.82
N TRP A 813 -4.85 18.75 -20.02
CA TRP A 813 -5.53 18.20 -21.20
C TRP A 813 -5.36 19.05 -22.45
N LEU A 814 -4.99 20.32 -22.28
CA LEU A 814 -4.84 21.30 -23.35
C LEU A 814 -3.38 21.52 -23.76
N LEU A 815 -2.46 21.32 -22.80
CA LEU A 815 -1.03 21.57 -22.98
C LEU A 815 -0.22 20.30 -23.30
N ALA A 816 -0.81 19.10 -23.20
CA ALA A 816 -0.15 17.86 -23.56
C ALA A 816 0.10 17.79 -25.07
N ASP A 817 1.27 17.27 -25.46
CA ASP A 817 1.53 16.86 -26.84
C ASP A 817 0.60 15.71 -27.27
N GLU A 818 0.54 15.42 -28.58
CA GLU A 818 -0.43 14.47 -29.14
C GLU A 818 -0.29 13.05 -28.59
N ASP A 819 0.94 12.58 -28.38
CA ASP A 819 1.19 11.21 -27.91
C ASP A 819 0.84 11.10 -26.43
N ARG A 820 1.26 12.07 -25.61
CA ARG A 820 0.89 12.14 -24.20
C ARG A 820 -0.61 12.28 -24.00
N LEU A 821 -1.28 13.10 -24.81
CA LEU A 821 -2.73 13.26 -24.75
C LEU A 821 -3.45 11.94 -25.08
N ARG A 822 -2.94 11.18 -26.05
CA ARG A 822 -3.47 9.86 -26.40
C ARG A 822 -3.38 8.88 -25.24
N ASP A 823 -2.26 8.86 -24.52
CA ASP A 823 -2.06 8.02 -23.34
C ASP A 823 -2.94 8.44 -22.16
N MET A 824 -3.08 9.75 -21.94
CA MET A 824 -3.98 10.28 -20.92
C MET A 824 -5.45 9.93 -21.20
N ILE A 825 -5.90 10.05 -22.46
CA ILE A 825 -7.25 9.65 -22.87
C ILE A 825 -7.44 8.14 -22.70
N ALA A 826 -6.44 7.34 -23.10
CA ALA A 826 -6.47 5.90 -22.92
C ALA A 826 -6.62 5.49 -21.45
N ALA A 827 -5.88 6.13 -20.55
CA ALA A 827 -5.97 5.89 -19.11
C ALA A 827 -7.33 6.35 -18.56
N PHE A 828 -7.78 7.54 -18.94
CA PHE A 828 -9.09 8.07 -18.54
C PHE A 828 -10.24 7.16 -18.94
N ASP A 829 -10.20 6.63 -20.17
CA ASP A 829 -11.24 5.76 -20.69
C ASP A 829 -11.40 4.47 -19.90
N THR A 830 -10.35 4.00 -19.21
CA THR A 830 -10.45 2.82 -18.34
C THR A 830 -11.43 3.01 -17.18
N HIS A 831 -11.75 4.24 -16.76
CA HIS A 831 -12.80 4.51 -15.76
C HIS A 831 -14.21 4.14 -16.26
N PHE A 832 -14.39 4.12 -17.58
CA PHE A 832 -15.61 3.65 -18.22
C PHE A 832 -15.48 2.20 -18.74
N GLY A 833 -14.40 1.49 -18.39
CA GLY A 833 -14.07 0.20 -18.98
C GLY A 833 -13.59 0.29 -20.43
N HIS A 834 -13.16 -0.84 -21.00
CA HIS A 834 -12.62 -0.89 -22.37
C HIS A 834 -13.15 -2.10 -23.14
N GLY A 835 -13.08 -2.03 -24.48
CA GLY A 835 -13.42 -3.11 -25.38
C GLY A 835 -14.79 -3.74 -25.10
N LYS A 836 -14.81 -5.05 -24.89
CA LYS A 836 -16.04 -5.84 -24.67
C LYS A 836 -16.76 -5.51 -23.36
N TYR A 837 -16.09 -4.85 -22.40
CA TYR A 837 -16.65 -4.47 -21.10
C TYR A 837 -16.85 -2.95 -20.94
N SER A 838 -16.83 -2.18 -22.03
CA SER A 838 -17.07 -0.73 -21.98
C SER A 838 -18.46 -0.40 -21.41
N CYS A 839 -18.57 0.72 -20.70
CA CYS A 839 -19.82 1.23 -20.15
C CYS A 839 -20.75 1.67 -21.28
N LEU A 840 -21.97 1.11 -21.31
CA LEU A 840 -22.99 1.46 -22.31
C LEU A 840 -23.52 2.90 -22.11
N GLY A 841 -23.57 3.37 -20.86
CA GLY A 841 -24.09 4.70 -20.50
C GLY A 841 -23.09 5.85 -20.63
N LYS A 842 -21.84 5.62 -21.08
CA LYS A 842 -20.77 6.64 -21.11
C LYS A 842 -21.21 7.94 -21.81
N SER A 843 -21.85 7.84 -22.96
CA SER A 843 -22.30 9.00 -23.74
C SER A 843 -23.36 9.83 -23.01
N ILE A 844 -24.33 9.16 -22.36
CA ILE A 844 -25.41 9.80 -21.60
C ILE A 844 -24.82 10.51 -20.38
N ALA A 845 -23.97 9.84 -19.60
CA ALA A 845 -23.33 10.40 -18.42
C ALA A 845 -22.46 11.63 -18.77
N LEU A 846 -21.64 11.54 -19.82
CA LEU A 846 -20.86 12.69 -20.26
C LEU A 846 -21.77 13.83 -20.73
N MET A 847 -22.84 13.56 -21.46
CA MET A 847 -23.81 14.58 -21.86
C MET A 847 -24.43 15.31 -20.67
N GLU A 848 -24.90 14.55 -19.68
CA GLU A 848 -25.49 15.06 -18.46
C GLU A 848 -24.51 15.95 -17.68
N ILE A 849 -23.29 15.47 -17.42
CA ILE A 849 -22.29 16.20 -16.63
C ILE A 849 -21.85 17.48 -17.33
N HIS A 850 -21.55 17.44 -18.63
CA HIS A 850 -21.09 18.64 -19.36
C HIS A 850 -22.17 19.73 -19.40
N LYS A 851 -23.42 19.35 -19.68
CA LYS A 851 -24.54 20.29 -19.72
C LYS A 851 -24.83 20.85 -18.33
N ALA A 852 -24.84 20.02 -17.29
CA ALA A 852 -25.04 20.47 -15.91
C ALA A 852 -23.94 21.43 -15.44
N VAL A 853 -22.66 21.09 -15.65
CA VAL A 853 -21.54 21.97 -15.29
C VAL A 853 -21.64 23.30 -16.03
N PHE A 854 -21.88 23.29 -17.34
CA PHE A 854 -22.03 24.54 -18.11
C PHE A 854 -23.19 25.40 -17.59
N GLU A 855 -24.39 24.84 -17.44
CA GLU A 855 -25.56 25.65 -17.07
C GLU A 855 -25.51 26.17 -15.62
N LEU A 856 -24.94 25.39 -14.70
CA LEU A 856 -24.74 25.82 -13.30
C LEU A 856 -23.68 26.92 -13.21
N PHE A 857 -22.50 26.71 -13.81
CA PHE A 857 -21.43 27.72 -13.88
C PHE A 857 -21.66 28.78 -14.95
N LYS A 858 -22.83 28.84 -15.58
CA LYS A 858 -23.31 30.01 -16.30
C LYS A 858 -24.06 30.95 -15.36
N ARG A 859 -24.89 30.40 -14.45
CA ARG A 859 -25.87 31.16 -13.65
C ARG A 859 -25.45 31.47 -12.23
N TYR A 860 -24.57 30.67 -11.64
CA TYR A 860 -24.39 30.69 -10.19
C TYR A 860 -22.92 30.69 -9.78
N ASP A 861 -22.66 31.38 -8.67
CA ASP A 861 -21.45 31.24 -7.88
C ASP A 861 -21.75 30.38 -6.63
N PHE A 862 -20.78 29.57 -6.22
CA PHE A 862 -20.93 28.58 -5.14
C PHE A 862 -19.90 28.84 -4.05
N SER A 863 -20.31 28.73 -2.79
CA SER A 863 -19.40 28.82 -1.63
C SER A 863 -19.63 27.65 -0.69
N VAL A 864 -18.55 26.98 -0.26
CA VAL A 864 -18.60 25.88 0.70
C VAL A 864 -18.92 26.43 2.09
N LEU A 865 -19.86 25.81 2.80
CA LEU A 865 -20.19 26.21 4.18
C LEU A 865 -19.21 25.65 5.23
N ASN A 866 -18.77 24.40 5.07
CA ASN A 866 -17.79 23.79 5.96
C ASN A 866 -16.43 23.65 5.28
N VAL A 867 -15.52 24.61 5.52
CA VAL A 867 -14.21 24.63 4.85
C VAL A 867 -13.29 23.51 5.35
N GLU A 868 -13.35 23.14 6.63
CA GLU A 868 -12.52 22.07 7.20
C GLU A 868 -12.91 20.68 6.66
N ARG A 869 -14.22 20.48 6.43
CA ARG A 869 -14.77 19.23 5.92
C ARG A 869 -15.87 19.53 4.89
N PRO A 870 -15.51 19.86 3.64
CA PRO A 870 -16.45 20.32 2.62
C PRO A 870 -17.46 19.26 2.20
N ILE A 871 -17.09 17.99 2.32
CA ILE A 871 -17.91 16.86 1.93
C ILE A 871 -17.48 15.61 2.73
N LYS A 872 -18.41 14.69 2.95
CA LYS A 872 -18.12 13.37 3.51
C LYS A 872 -18.08 12.34 2.39
N THR A 873 -16.94 11.67 2.20
CA THR A 873 -16.81 10.58 1.22
C THR A 873 -16.74 9.23 1.92
N GLN A 874 -17.33 8.21 1.29
CA GLN A 874 -17.25 6.81 1.71
C GLN A 874 -16.98 5.93 0.49
N THR A 875 -16.08 4.97 0.64
CA THR A 875 -15.69 4.08 -0.46
C THR A 875 -16.31 2.68 -0.27
N SER A 876 -16.91 2.17 -1.34
CA SER A 876 -17.37 0.79 -1.52
C SER A 876 -17.07 0.40 -2.98
N VAL A 877 -17.89 -0.44 -3.61
CA VAL A 877 -17.82 -0.69 -5.07
C VAL A 877 -17.92 0.63 -5.87
N PHE A 878 -18.65 1.61 -5.34
CA PHE A 878 -18.67 2.99 -5.83
C PHE A 878 -18.18 3.96 -4.75
N LEU A 879 -17.73 5.14 -5.16
CA LEU A 879 -17.51 6.28 -4.27
C LEU A 879 -18.82 6.99 -4.02
N PHE A 880 -19.16 7.15 -2.75
CA PHE A 880 -20.32 7.92 -2.30
C PHE A 880 -19.87 9.17 -1.60
N ALA A 881 -20.66 10.22 -1.76
CA ALA A 881 -20.37 11.52 -1.16
C ALA A 881 -21.66 12.14 -0.62
N SER A 882 -21.67 12.56 0.64
CA SER A 882 -22.80 13.17 1.34
C SER A 882 -22.34 14.45 2.04
N ASP A 883 -23.29 15.21 2.60
CA ASP A 883 -23.02 16.39 3.42
C ASP A 883 -22.23 17.48 2.68
N PHE A 884 -22.58 17.75 1.41
CA PHE A 884 -21.93 18.80 0.62
C PHE A 884 -22.72 20.11 0.69
N TRP A 885 -22.62 20.78 1.83
CA TRP A 885 -23.37 21.99 2.11
C TRP A 885 -22.72 23.23 1.47
N VAL A 886 -23.48 23.92 0.62
CA VAL A 886 -23.05 25.13 -0.08
C VAL A 886 -24.07 26.25 0.05
N THR A 887 -23.62 27.49 -0.12
CA THR A 887 -24.48 28.62 -0.49
C THR A 887 -24.32 28.91 -1.98
N ILE A 888 -25.42 29.30 -2.62
CA ILE A 888 -25.48 29.59 -4.05
C ILE A 888 -25.99 31.00 -4.25
N THR A 889 -25.23 31.84 -4.94
CA THR A 889 -25.66 33.20 -5.34
C THR A 889 -25.82 33.27 -6.85
N ARG A 890 -26.70 34.16 -7.31
CA ARG A 890 -26.84 34.43 -8.75
C ARG A 890 -25.59 35.17 -9.23
N ARG A 891 -25.05 34.76 -10.37
CA ARG A 891 -23.94 35.46 -11.01
C ARG A 891 -24.50 36.65 -11.78
N ASP A 892 -23.90 37.81 -11.55
CA ASP A 892 -24.27 39.03 -12.28
C ASP A 892 -23.80 38.94 -13.74
N ASP A 893 -24.70 39.25 -14.66
CA ASP A 893 -24.42 39.35 -16.10
C ASP A 893 -23.61 40.63 -16.45
N GLU A 894 -23.41 41.53 -15.47
CA GLU A 894 -22.77 42.83 -15.65
C GLU A 894 -21.54 43.01 -14.73
N GLU A 895 -20.36 42.65 -15.23
CA GLU A 895 -19.18 43.49 -15.03
C GLU A 895 -18.66 43.86 -16.43
N LYS A 896 -18.96 45.10 -16.82
CA LYS A 896 -18.46 45.75 -18.05
C LYS A 896 -16.97 46.05 -17.94
#